data_AF-A0A7D7LBX6-F1
#
_entry.id   AF-A0A7D7LBX6-F1
#
_cell.length_a   1.000
_cell.length_b   1.000
_cell.length_c   1.000
_cell.angle_alpha   90.00
_cell.angle_beta   90.00
_cell.angle_gamma   90.00
#
_symmetry.space_group_name_H-M   'P 1'
#
loop_
_entity.id
_entity.type
_entity.pdbx_description
1 polymer ?
#
loop_
_entity_poly.entity_id
_entity_poly.type
_entity_poly.pdbx_seq_one_letter_code
_entity_poly.pdbx_strand_id
1 'polypeptide(L)'
;MEKSVINASLSTQNLTFRPGDTPVSFEVTVNNDSDRFVNFQIEITAAGETRNTGYRWYRLEPEVAAAKPPGSSTIFQVFVFNTPISGFVGTVNLMVNIFSPQLAQQSRLVLRLKIERDNRPTHLSVELPVREFQVYPRNSVDIPVRVRNLGQQPTDVVLRFTGVDPSWLTGSAERRLSLDPGGLVEATFQCQPPSVVQAPSQNYPFSIEAVSNNGYPTNAEGKIEVLPVGFIDFTTTEKHLKIPSKSAWLPDWKSDTAAFELLFKNASNLNQQINIQVQGRDWRKCSFKKLPETANLHLGETSKIILDVKTKRPWIGIGKTLLLEAKSELSDQRLGSTDPATQTLEVETLPIIPLWLQLAAIALLAALLALILQPRDVMHTRSVNSVRFSGIGLSVVSGSDDCTLRLWRIGADSLDPDDTVRYPGQPVACDKPQQPKGLMAITDDAVQVLRFMPLQNDRAAVGLDNGVIELRDVPSGAKISQLQDLKDSKAKGDRVFDLAFTSNSLNLFSGYGSGKVRLWSRPAPNSDFLPEPQVIDVQSTLKLSGFQVRALNLSPDAKTLVIAGNFKRFILWQWNPTQSDKQFPGLSVQNLEKLDPLVGREDYIWALAFVPNSAEKILATSDSAGFITIWNLNQCQTVKNPNPLEQIKELNCSPLDRWSASKTSVRSLAFSDDGSLLVSGGDDGRVMVWYLTPEHKLDKTKAAEGKTIYQSSKKINSIDLKTNQGTMIVSGSEDFQVKLHRIK
;
A
#
# COMPACT_ATOMS: atom_id res chain seq x y z
N MET A 1 34.85 -127.99 7.23
CA MET A 1 33.81 -127.62 6.24
C MET A 1 32.67 -126.99 7.00
N GLU A 2 32.68 -125.66 7.13
CA GLU A 2 31.55 -124.93 7.69
C GLU A 2 30.35 -125.12 6.77
N LYS A 3 29.27 -125.73 7.28
CA LYS A 3 28.02 -125.85 6.54
C LYS A 3 27.51 -124.44 6.25
N SER A 4 27.27 -124.13 4.98
CA SER A 4 26.64 -122.87 4.60
C SER A 4 25.29 -122.76 5.28
N VAL A 5 25.11 -121.73 6.10
CA VAL A 5 23.86 -121.50 6.87
C VAL A 5 22.78 -120.81 6.02
N ILE A 6 23.12 -120.38 4.80
CA ILE A 6 22.20 -119.82 3.81
C ILE A 6 22.37 -120.59 2.50
N ASN A 7 21.33 -121.30 2.07
CA ASN A 7 21.28 -121.98 0.78
C ASN A 7 20.19 -121.33 -0.09
N ALA A 8 20.48 -121.05 -1.35
CA ALA A 8 19.56 -120.32 -2.20
C ALA A 8 19.63 -120.76 -3.67
N SER A 9 18.52 -120.65 -4.38
CA SER A 9 18.40 -121.01 -5.80
C SER A 9 17.58 -119.98 -6.58
N LEU A 10 17.84 -119.91 -7.88
CA LEU A 10 17.07 -119.09 -8.83
C LEU A 10 16.12 -119.97 -9.63
N SER A 11 14.94 -119.46 -9.93
CA SER A 11 13.98 -120.08 -10.87
C SER A 11 14.49 -120.15 -12.32
N THR A 12 15.36 -119.22 -12.72
CA THR A 12 16.00 -119.20 -14.05
C THR A 12 17.42 -118.64 -13.97
N GLN A 13 18.29 -119.03 -14.90
CA GLN A 13 19.63 -118.45 -15.07
C GLN A 13 19.68 -117.37 -16.17
N ASN A 14 18.66 -117.28 -17.02
CA ASN A 14 18.58 -116.32 -18.12
C ASN A 14 17.22 -115.61 -18.10
N LEU A 15 17.23 -114.28 -18.22
CA LEU A 15 16.05 -113.44 -18.30
C LEU A 15 16.19 -112.47 -19.48
N THR A 16 15.13 -112.25 -20.25
CA THR A 16 15.13 -111.28 -21.35
C THR A 16 14.18 -110.15 -21.00
N PHE A 17 14.62 -108.90 -21.12
CA PHE A 17 13.84 -107.70 -20.82
C PHE A 17 13.91 -106.72 -21.99
N ARG A 18 12.76 -106.19 -22.41
CA ARG A 18 12.69 -105.07 -23.33
C ARG A 18 12.19 -103.83 -22.57
N PRO A 19 12.96 -102.73 -22.52
CA PRO A 19 12.52 -101.50 -21.89
C PRO A 19 11.20 -101.00 -22.50
N GLY A 20 10.23 -100.62 -21.66
CA GLY A 20 8.92 -100.12 -22.09
C GLY A 20 7.83 -101.18 -22.30
N ASP A 21 8.13 -102.46 -22.12
CA ASP A 21 7.17 -103.57 -22.05
C ASP A 21 6.82 -103.94 -20.60
N THR A 22 5.98 -104.96 -20.40
CA THR A 22 5.60 -105.44 -19.06
C THR A 22 6.83 -105.92 -18.26
N PRO A 23 6.92 -105.61 -16.95
CA PRO A 23 8.03 -106.05 -16.11
C PRO A 23 8.23 -107.57 -16.18
N VAL A 24 9.48 -108.00 -16.26
CA VAL A 24 9.84 -109.42 -16.25
C VAL A 24 10.29 -109.82 -14.85
N SER A 25 9.99 -111.04 -14.42
CA SER A 25 10.32 -111.47 -13.06
C SER A 25 11.01 -112.82 -12.97
N PHE A 26 11.70 -113.03 -11.85
CA PHE A 26 12.29 -114.30 -11.47
C PHE A 26 12.22 -114.48 -9.95
N GLU A 27 12.02 -115.73 -9.53
CA GLU A 27 11.99 -116.11 -8.12
C GLU A 27 13.37 -116.46 -7.60
N VAL A 28 13.65 -116.02 -6.37
CA VAL A 28 14.81 -116.42 -5.55
C VAL A 28 14.28 -117.16 -4.33
N THR A 29 14.57 -118.45 -4.22
CA THR A 29 14.21 -119.26 -3.06
C THR A 29 15.41 -119.28 -2.10
N VAL A 30 15.20 -118.88 -0.85
CA VAL A 30 16.23 -118.82 0.19
C VAL A 30 15.81 -119.72 1.36
N ASN A 31 16.65 -120.68 1.70
CA ASN A 31 16.43 -121.63 2.79
C ASN A 31 17.25 -121.24 4.02
N ASN A 32 16.60 -121.29 5.19
CA ASN A 32 17.27 -121.12 6.47
C ASN A 32 17.83 -122.44 6.99
N ASP A 33 19.11 -122.70 6.72
CA ASP A 33 19.82 -123.87 7.22
C ASP A 33 20.55 -123.59 8.55
N SER A 34 20.26 -122.44 9.21
CA SER A 34 20.80 -122.07 10.53
C SER A 34 19.95 -122.64 11.68
N ASP A 35 20.45 -122.52 12.90
CA ASP A 35 19.78 -122.93 14.15
C ASP A 35 18.90 -121.82 14.76
N ARG A 36 18.72 -120.69 14.08
CA ARG A 36 18.01 -119.50 14.58
C ARG A 36 16.95 -118.97 13.63
N PHE A 37 16.04 -118.15 14.15
CA PHE A 37 15.15 -117.36 13.32
C PHE A 37 15.92 -116.23 12.63
N VAL A 38 15.84 -116.16 11.30
CA VAL A 38 16.60 -115.16 10.52
C VAL A 38 15.71 -114.46 9.50
N ASN A 39 15.99 -113.18 9.28
CA ASN A 39 15.41 -112.41 8.18
C ASN A 39 16.40 -112.41 7.03
N PHE A 40 15.93 -112.71 5.82
CA PHE A 40 16.75 -112.58 4.61
C PHE A 40 16.47 -111.26 3.92
N GLN A 41 17.53 -110.67 3.39
CA GLN A 41 17.49 -109.52 2.50
C GLN A 41 18.17 -109.89 1.19
N ILE A 42 17.61 -109.37 0.10
CA ILE A 42 18.15 -109.55 -1.24
C ILE A 42 18.54 -108.19 -1.79
N GLU A 43 19.77 -108.08 -2.25
CA GLU A 43 20.26 -106.94 -3.02
C GLU A 43 20.69 -107.43 -4.40
N ILE A 44 20.25 -106.75 -5.45
CA ILE A 44 20.58 -107.10 -6.83
C ILE A 44 21.44 -105.99 -7.40
N THR A 45 22.57 -106.38 -7.98
CA THR A 45 23.53 -105.46 -8.60
C THR A 45 23.81 -105.91 -10.02
N ALA A 46 23.91 -104.97 -10.96
CA ALA A 46 24.28 -105.27 -12.34
C ALA A 46 25.74 -104.89 -12.63
N ALA A 47 26.44 -105.71 -13.40
CA ALA A 47 27.81 -105.40 -13.82
C ALA A 47 27.82 -104.16 -14.74
N GLY A 48 28.41 -103.05 -14.29
CA GLY A 48 28.44 -101.77 -15.01
C GLY A 48 27.41 -100.74 -14.52
N GLU A 49 26.67 -101.04 -13.46
CA GLU A 49 25.73 -100.10 -12.81
C GLU A 49 26.46 -98.98 -12.05
N THR A 50 26.13 -97.73 -12.36
CA THR A 50 26.47 -96.58 -11.51
C THR A 50 25.37 -96.37 -10.47
N ARG A 51 25.64 -96.68 -9.19
CA ARG A 51 24.67 -96.51 -8.09
C ARG A 51 24.23 -95.05 -7.98
N ASN A 52 22.98 -94.77 -8.33
CA ASN A 52 22.33 -93.47 -8.14
C ASN A 52 21.05 -93.68 -7.32
N THR A 53 20.93 -93.01 -6.17
CA THR A 53 19.88 -93.26 -5.17
C THR A 53 18.46 -92.98 -5.67
N GLY A 54 18.32 -92.22 -6.76
CA GLY A 54 17.03 -91.89 -7.37
C GLY A 54 16.54 -92.83 -8.48
N TYR A 55 17.33 -93.82 -8.91
CA TYR A 55 16.97 -94.68 -10.05
C TYR A 55 16.81 -96.14 -9.62
N ARG A 56 15.57 -96.61 -9.50
CA ARG A 56 15.23 -98.02 -9.25
C ARG A 56 14.84 -98.69 -10.56
N TRP A 57 15.47 -99.82 -10.86
CA TRP A 57 15.19 -100.61 -12.07
C TRP A 57 14.58 -101.99 -11.78
N TYR A 58 14.57 -102.40 -10.52
CA TYR A 58 13.88 -103.59 -10.04
C TYR A 58 13.15 -103.32 -8.71
N ARG A 59 12.20 -104.19 -8.39
CA ARG A 59 11.50 -104.25 -7.09
C ARG A 59 11.42 -105.70 -6.60
N LEU A 60 11.24 -105.88 -5.30
CA LEU A 60 11.17 -107.18 -4.63
C LEU A 60 9.81 -107.37 -3.97
N GLU A 61 9.25 -108.57 -4.04
CA GLU A 61 8.05 -108.95 -3.30
C GLU A 61 8.28 -110.30 -2.58
N PRO A 62 8.24 -110.35 -1.24
CA PRO A 62 8.15 -109.21 -0.32
C PRO A 62 9.46 -108.41 -0.24
N GLU A 63 9.39 -107.09 -0.04
CA GLU A 63 10.59 -106.26 0.23
C GLU A 63 11.25 -106.62 1.57
N VAL A 64 10.44 -107.06 2.55
CA VAL A 64 10.90 -107.48 3.87
C VAL A 64 10.28 -108.84 4.20
N ALA A 65 11.11 -109.86 4.32
CA ALA A 65 10.67 -111.17 4.78
C ALA A 65 10.64 -111.23 6.31
N ALA A 66 9.55 -111.77 6.87
CA ALA A 66 9.44 -112.06 8.30
C ALA A 66 10.41 -113.18 8.70
N ALA A 67 10.83 -113.18 9.97
CA ALA A 67 11.82 -114.12 10.49
C ALA A 67 11.38 -115.57 10.29
N LYS A 68 12.23 -116.33 9.62
CA LYS A 68 11.97 -117.72 9.24
C LYS A 68 12.61 -118.68 10.23
N PRO A 69 11.87 -119.66 10.79
CA PRO A 69 12.47 -120.69 11.64
C PRO A 69 13.49 -121.54 10.87
N PRO A 70 14.40 -122.23 11.57
CA PRO A 70 15.28 -123.25 10.99
C PRO A 70 14.50 -124.23 10.09
N GLY A 71 15.05 -124.52 8.91
CA GLY A 71 14.48 -125.44 7.92
C GLY A 71 13.37 -124.87 7.03
N SER A 72 12.97 -123.60 7.22
CA SER A 72 11.95 -122.97 6.37
C SER A 72 12.54 -122.17 5.21
N SER A 73 11.75 -122.00 4.15
CA SER A 73 12.13 -121.26 2.95
C SER A 73 11.37 -119.94 2.82
N THR A 74 12.00 -118.95 2.19
CA THR A 74 11.37 -117.71 1.72
C THR A 74 11.54 -117.62 0.22
N ILE A 75 10.47 -117.28 -0.47
CA ILE A 75 10.52 -116.98 -1.90
C ILE A 75 10.42 -115.46 -2.05
N PHE A 76 11.40 -114.88 -2.74
CA PHE A 76 11.38 -113.49 -3.15
C PHE A 76 11.15 -113.42 -4.66
N GLN A 77 10.10 -112.70 -5.07
CA GLN A 77 9.85 -112.42 -6.46
C GLN A 77 10.53 -111.10 -6.83
N VAL A 78 11.45 -111.16 -7.79
CA VAL A 78 12.15 -109.99 -8.31
C VAL A 78 11.47 -109.54 -9.58
N PHE A 79 10.99 -108.31 -9.66
CA PHE A 79 10.48 -107.71 -10.89
C PHE A 79 11.47 -106.70 -11.45
N VAL A 80 11.98 -106.95 -12.66
CA VAL A 80 12.78 -106.01 -13.45
C VAL A 80 11.83 -105.22 -14.33
N PHE A 81 11.73 -103.92 -14.07
CA PHE A 81 10.83 -103.01 -14.80
C PHE A 81 11.58 -101.90 -15.55
N ASN A 82 12.90 -101.75 -15.33
CA ASN A 82 13.74 -100.84 -16.10
C ASN A 82 15.12 -101.46 -16.36
N THR A 83 15.92 -100.80 -17.22
CA THR A 83 17.28 -101.24 -17.50
C THR A 83 18.25 -100.81 -16.37
N PRO A 84 19.10 -101.71 -15.84
CA PRO A 84 20.11 -101.35 -14.83
C PRO A 84 21.17 -100.36 -15.33
N ILE A 85 21.44 -100.35 -16.63
CA ILE A 85 22.40 -99.45 -17.26
C ILE A 85 21.64 -98.63 -18.30
N SER A 86 21.52 -97.33 -18.06
CA SER A 86 20.79 -96.44 -18.96
C SER A 86 21.39 -96.49 -20.37
N GLY A 87 20.56 -96.69 -21.39
CA GLY A 87 21.00 -96.75 -22.79
C GLY A 87 21.69 -98.04 -23.24
N PHE A 88 21.93 -99.04 -22.38
CA PHE A 88 22.63 -100.27 -22.75
C PHE A 88 21.72 -101.29 -23.45
N VAL A 89 22.22 -101.89 -24.54
CA VAL A 89 21.60 -103.01 -25.27
C VAL A 89 22.60 -104.16 -25.33
N GLY A 90 22.21 -105.34 -24.86
CA GLY A 90 23.12 -106.49 -24.74
C GLY A 90 22.84 -107.36 -23.53
N THR A 91 23.76 -108.26 -23.17
CA THR A 91 23.62 -109.14 -22.00
C THR A 91 24.44 -108.62 -20.83
N VAL A 92 23.80 -108.41 -19.68
CA VAL A 92 24.43 -108.00 -18.42
C VAL A 92 24.28 -109.10 -17.37
N ASN A 93 25.32 -109.29 -16.56
CA ASN A 93 25.27 -110.20 -15.42
C ASN A 93 24.69 -109.47 -14.21
N LEU A 94 23.63 -110.03 -13.63
CA LEU A 94 23.04 -109.63 -12.37
C LEU A 94 23.61 -110.52 -11.25
N MET A 95 24.17 -109.89 -10.22
CA MET A 95 24.54 -110.56 -8.98
C MET A 95 23.44 -110.34 -7.94
N VAL A 96 22.83 -111.44 -7.51
CA VAL A 96 21.83 -111.51 -6.46
C VAL A 96 22.56 -111.85 -5.16
N ASN A 97 22.76 -110.85 -4.31
CA ASN A 97 23.36 -111.00 -3.00
C ASN A 97 22.27 -111.25 -1.97
N ILE A 98 22.32 -112.40 -1.32
CA ILE A 98 21.40 -112.80 -0.26
C ILE A 98 22.17 -112.79 1.05
N PHE A 99 21.70 -112.01 2.01
CA PHE A 99 22.34 -111.90 3.32
C PHE A 99 21.28 -111.75 4.41
N SER A 100 21.69 -112.04 5.63
CA SER A 100 20.86 -111.82 6.82
C SER A 100 21.68 -110.98 7.80
N PRO A 101 21.15 -109.88 8.35
CA PRO A 101 21.85 -109.13 9.40
C PRO A 101 22.20 -109.98 10.63
N GLN A 102 21.50 -111.11 10.83
CA GLN A 102 21.71 -112.03 11.94
C GLN A 102 22.78 -113.11 11.65
N LEU A 103 23.25 -113.23 10.41
CA LEU A 103 24.24 -114.22 9.99
C LEU A 103 25.48 -113.53 9.40
N ALA A 104 26.67 -114.05 9.72
CA ALA A 104 27.92 -113.53 9.15
C ALA A 104 28.16 -113.95 7.69
N GLN A 105 27.41 -114.95 7.20
CA GLN A 105 27.57 -115.52 5.87
C GLN A 105 26.58 -114.90 4.88
N GLN A 106 27.02 -114.69 3.64
CA GLN A 106 26.20 -114.26 2.51
C GLN A 106 26.23 -115.31 1.40
N SER A 107 25.13 -115.45 0.65
CA SER A 107 25.05 -116.26 -0.56
C SER A 107 24.96 -115.36 -1.78
N ARG A 108 25.58 -115.76 -2.89
CA ARG A 108 25.58 -114.99 -4.14
C ARG A 108 25.16 -115.89 -5.30
N LEU A 109 24.18 -115.44 -6.06
CA LEU A 109 23.71 -116.09 -7.27
C LEU A 109 23.91 -115.17 -8.47
N VAL A 110 24.16 -115.74 -9.65
CA VAL A 110 24.38 -114.97 -10.88
C VAL A 110 23.29 -115.31 -11.89
N LEU A 111 22.67 -114.28 -12.46
CA LEU A 111 21.65 -114.37 -13.50
C LEU A 111 22.07 -113.52 -14.70
N ARG A 112 21.85 -114.01 -15.93
CA ARG A 112 22.11 -113.25 -17.16
C ARG A 112 20.84 -112.54 -17.61
N LEU A 113 20.86 -111.22 -17.64
CA LEU A 113 19.78 -110.38 -18.17
C LEU A 113 20.14 -109.93 -19.59
N LYS A 114 19.40 -110.40 -20.60
CA LYS A 114 19.48 -109.91 -21.98
C LYS A 114 18.52 -108.74 -22.16
N ILE A 115 19.06 -107.56 -22.43
CA ILE A 115 18.29 -106.33 -22.68
C ILE A 115 18.15 -106.15 -24.19
N GLU A 116 16.91 -106.13 -24.66
CA GLU A 116 16.59 -105.92 -26.07
C GLU A 116 16.44 -104.44 -26.42
N ARG A 117 16.63 -104.13 -27.71
CA ARG A 117 16.52 -102.77 -28.24
C ARG A 117 15.07 -102.28 -28.22
N ASP A 118 14.86 -101.04 -27.75
CA ASP A 118 13.60 -100.32 -27.96
C ASP A 118 13.74 -99.40 -29.20
N ASN A 119 12.77 -99.47 -30.12
CA ASN A 119 12.74 -98.69 -31.36
C ASN A 119 11.77 -97.49 -31.30
N ARG A 120 11.23 -97.16 -30.12
CA ARG A 120 10.36 -95.99 -29.92
C ARG A 120 11.15 -94.67 -29.99
N PRO A 121 10.52 -93.54 -30.39
CA PRO A 121 11.19 -92.25 -30.53
C PRO A 121 11.77 -91.73 -29.21
N THR A 122 12.91 -91.04 -29.30
CA THR A 122 13.66 -90.47 -28.18
C THR A 122 12.82 -89.47 -27.39
N HIS A 123 12.71 -89.68 -26.07
CA HIS A 123 12.02 -88.76 -25.17
C HIS A 123 13.03 -87.79 -24.55
N LEU A 124 12.75 -86.49 -24.65
CA LEU A 124 13.53 -85.43 -24.01
C LEU A 124 12.79 -84.90 -22.79
N SER A 125 13.54 -84.48 -21.78
CA SER A 125 13.01 -83.74 -20.62
C SER A 125 13.70 -82.38 -20.54
N VAL A 126 12.92 -81.31 -20.49
CA VAL A 126 13.39 -79.94 -20.28
C VAL A 126 12.86 -79.44 -18.94
N GLU A 127 13.74 -78.87 -18.13
CA GLU A 127 13.40 -78.35 -16.82
C GLU A 127 14.03 -76.96 -16.61
N LEU A 128 13.24 -76.05 -16.03
CA LEU A 128 13.68 -74.76 -15.53
C LEU A 128 13.87 -74.85 -14.00
N PRO A 129 15.10 -74.74 -13.47
CA PRO A 129 15.34 -74.76 -12.03
C PRO A 129 14.65 -73.61 -11.28
N VAL A 130 14.48 -72.47 -11.95
CA VAL A 130 13.76 -71.28 -11.48
C VAL A 130 12.80 -70.85 -12.59
N ARG A 131 11.54 -70.60 -12.24
CA ARG A 131 10.49 -70.20 -13.21
C ARG A 131 10.13 -68.72 -13.16
N GLU A 132 10.57 -68.00 -12.13
CA GLU A 132 10.26 -66.58 -11.94
C GLU A 132 11.55 -65.78 -11.78
N PHE A 133 11.73 -64.77 -12.63
CA PHE A 133 12.94 -63.94 -12.67
C PHE A 133 12.54 -62.48 -12.51
N GLN A 134 13.24 -61.74 -11.64
CA GLN A 134 13.03 -60.29 -11.47
C GLN A 134 14.23 -59.53 -12.00
N VAL A 135 13.97 -58.49 -12.80
CA VAL A 135 15.04 -57.72 -13.42
C VAL A 135 14.63 -56.25 -13.59
N TYR A 136 15.59 -55.35 -13.43
CA TYR A 136 15.41 -53.95 -13.79
C TYR A 136 15.71 -53.74 -15.29
N PRO A 137 15.05 -52.79 -15.97
CA PRO A 137 15.45 -52.36 -17.31
C PRO A 137 16.97 -52.11 -17.42
N ARG A 138 17.60 -52.56 -18.51
CA ARG A 138 19.06 -52.58 -18.75
C ARG A 138 19.89 -53.50 -17.87
N ASN A 139 19.32 -54.18 -16.87
CA ASN A 139 20.04 -55.23 -16.16
C ASN A 139 19.80 -56.57 -16.87
N SER A 140 20.79 -57.46 -16.85
CA SER A 140 20.65 -58.80 -17.40
C SER A 140 20.25 -59.81 -16.32
N VAL A 141 19.45 -60.79 -16.71
CA VAL A 141 19.12 -61.97 -15.90
C VAL A 141 19.45 -63.24 -16.67
N ASP A 142 20.08 -64.19 -15.98
CA ASP A 142 20.48 -65.48 -16.54
C ASP A 142 19.41 -66.53 -16.26
N ILE A 143 18.90 -67.14 -17.33
CA ILE A 143 17.86 -68.16 -17.29
C ILE A 143 18.49 -69.53 -17.58
N PRO A 144 18.80 -70.33 -16.53
CA PRO A 144 19.36 -71.67 -16.70
C PRO A 144 18.28 -72.67 -17.13
N VAL A 145 18.63 -73.57 -18.05
CA VAL A 145 17.78 -74.59 -18.63
C VAL A 145 18.48 -75.93 -18.58
N ARG A 146 17.83 -76.94 -18.02
CA ARG A 146 18.36 -78.30 -17.95
C ARG A 146 17.66 -79.19 -18.95
N VAL A 147 18.43 -79.93 -19.74
CA VAL A 147 17.91 -80.79 -20.81
C VAL A 147 18.52 -82.16 -20.70
N ARG A 148 17.66 -83.18 -20.65
CA ARG A 148 18.05 -84.57 -20.48
C ARG A 148 17.56 -85.44 -21.63
N ASN A 149 18.44 -86.26 -22.16
CA ASN A 149 18.10 -87.31 -23.13
C ASN A 149 17.69 -88.59 -22.38
N LEU A 150 16.40 -88.95 -22.43
CA LEU A 150 15.88 -90.16 -21.80
C LEU A 150 15.90 -91.38 -22.74
N GLY A 151 16.32 -91.22 -23.99
CA GLY A 151 16.41 -92.32 -24.96
C GLY A 151 17.76 -93.03 -24.99
N GLN A 152 17.85 -94.04 -25.86
CA GLN A 152 19.01 -94.94 -25.99
C GLN A 152 19.99 -94.53 -27.12
N GLN A 153 19.73 -93.43 -27.83
CA GLN A 153 20.57 -92.94 -28.93
C GLN A 153 21.09 -91.52 -28.64
N PRO A 154 22.32 -91.18 -29.10
CA PRO A 154 22.79 -89.80 -29.08
C PRO A 154 21.91 -88.94 -30.00
N THR A 155 21.53 -87.75 -29.51
CA THR A 155 20.54 -86.89 -30.18
C THR A 155 20.98 -85.44 -30.15
N ASP A 156 20.96 -84.81 -31.32
CA ASP A 156 21.12 -83.36 -31.44
C ASP A 156 19.81 -82.65 -31.09
N VAL A 157 19.90 -81.69 -30.17
CA VAL A 157 18.78 -80.94 -29.62
C VAL A 157 18.96 -79.45 -29.92
N VAL A 158 17.90 -78.81 -30.41
CA VAL A 158 17.82 -77.36 -30.57
C VAL A 158 16.88 -76.82 -29.49
N LEU A 159 17.40 -75.97 -28.60
CA LEU A 159 16.61 -75.20 -27.65
C LEU A 159 16.21 -73.88 -28.29
N ARG A 160 14.93 -73.53 -28.18
CA ARG A 160 14.36 -72.28 -28.68
C ARG A 160 13.73 -71.48 -27.54
N PHE A 161 14.18 -70.25 -27.36
CA PHE A 161 13.58 -69.30 -26.42
C PHE A 161 12.50 -68.48 -27.13
N THR A 162 11.26 -68.54 -26.64
CA THR A 162 10.12 -67.82 -27.22
C THR A 162 9.30 -67.11 -26.13
N GLY A 163 8.53 -66.08 -26.49
CA GLY A 163 7.62 -65.36 -25.59
C GLY A 163 8.10 -63.97 -25.14
N VAL A 164 9.40 -63.68 -25.22
CA VAL A 164 9.94 -62.32 -25.09
C VAL A 164 10.50 -61.83 -26.42
N ASP A 165 10.64 -60.52 -26.57
CA ASP A 165 11.23 -59.92 -27.76
C ASP A 165 12.68 -60.42 -27.93
N PRO A 166 13.08 -60.93 -29.12
CA PRO A 166 14.44 -61.44 -29.35
C PRO A 166 15.54 -60.42 -29.06
N SER A 167 15.25 -59.12 -29.14
CA SER A 167 16.20 -58.04 -28.81
C SER A 167 16.62 -58.03 -27.35
N TRP A 168 15.87 -58.69 -26.46
CA TRP A 168 16.23 -58.82 -25.04
C TRP A 168 17.32 -59.88 -24.84
N LEU A 169 17.46 -60.83 -25.77
CA LEU A 169 18.41 -61.93 -25.59
C LEU A 169 19.82 -61.50 -25.99
N THR A 170 20.77 -61.72 -25.08
CA THR A 170 22.20 -61.50 -25.37
C THR A 170 22.73 -62.71 -26.15
N GLY A 171 22.63 -62.65 -27.47
CA GLY A 171 23.02 -63.71 -28.40
C GLY A 171 21.84 -64.35 -29.13
N SER A 172 22.00 -65.58 -29.61
CA SER A 172 20.94 -66.27 -30.34
C SER A 172 19.85 -66.80 -29.40
N ALA A 173 18.58 -66.67 -29.84
CA ALA A 173 17.42 -67.31 -29.24
C ALA A 173 17.41 -68.84 -29.41
N GLU A 174 18.31 -69.38 -30.24
CA GLU A 174 18.50 -70.82 -30.42
C GLU A 174 19.84 -71.29 -29.86
N ARG A 175 19.85 -72.45 -29.21
CA ARG A 175 21.07 -73.14 -28.76
C ARG A 175 21.04 -74.58 -29.27
N ARG A 176 22.12 -75.00 -29.93
CA ARG A 176 22.29 -76.38 -30.40
C ARG A 176 23.17 -77.14 -29.42
N LEU A 177 22.70 -78.29 -28.97
CA LEU A 177 23.35 -79.17 -28.01
C LEU A 177 23.38 -80.59 -28.58
N SER A 178 24.40 -81.38 -28.27
CA SER A 178 24.43 -82.81 -28.59
C SER A 178 24.43 -83.59 -27.27
N LEU A 179 23.49 -84.52 -27.13
CA LEU A 179 23.27 -85.26 -25.88
C LEU A 179 23.45 -86.76 -26.09
N ASP A 180 24.39 -87.35 -25.37
CA ASP A 180 24.55 -88.80 -25.25
C ASP A 180 23.34 -89.45 -24.53
N PRO A 181 23.11 -90.76 -24.71
CA PRO A 181 22.06 -91.50 -24.00
C PRO A 181 22.15 -91.31 -22.47
N GLY A 182 21.06 -90.87 -21.83
CA GLY A 182 21.02 -90.58 -20.40
C GLY A 182 21.69 -89.28 -19.96
N GLY A 183 22.36 -88.57 -20.88
CA GLY A 183 23.11 -87.34 -20.62
C GLY A 183 22.23 -86.15 -20.21
N LEU A 184 22.79 -85.28 -19.37
CA LEU A 184 22.18 -84.04 -18.89
C LEU A 184 23.13 -82.87 -19.20
N VAL A 185 22.61 -81.82 -19.84
CA VAL A 185 23.34 -80.57 -20.08
C VAL A 185 22.54 -79.39 -19.55
N GLU A 186 23.26 -78.41 -18.99
CA GLU A 186 22.71 -77.13 -18.57
C GLU A 186 23.14 -76.03 -19.55
N ALA A 187 22.18 -75.26 -20.05
CA ALA A 187 22.39 -74.14 -20.95
C ALA A 187 21.74 -72.87 -20.38
N THR A 188 22.35 -71.70 -20.63
CA THR A 188 21.87 -70.44 -20.08
C THR A 188 21.47 -69.47 -21.19
N PHE A 189 20.29 -68.85 -21.03
CA PHE A 189 19.85 -67.71 -21.84
C PHE A 189 19.96 -66.43 -21.00
N GLN A 190 20.82 -65.51 -21.42
CA GLN A 190 20.94 -64.20 -20.78
C GLN A 190 19.93 -63.24 -21.43
N CYS A 191 19.05 -62.67 -20.62
CA CYS A 191 17.99 -61.77 -21.04
C CYS A 191 18.16 -60.40 -20.39
N GLN A 192 18.21 -59.33 -21.18
CA GLN A 192 18.39 -57.94 -20.76
C GLN A 192 17.28 -57.09 -21.37
N PRO A 193 16.26 -56.68 -20.59
CA PRO A 193 15.24 -55.77 -21.08
C PRO A 193 15.83 -54.41 -21.50
N PRO A 194 15.21 -53.72 -22.47
CA PRO A 194 15.70 -52.46 -23.04
C PRO A 194 15.58 -51.30 -22.05
N SER A 195 15.65 -50.06 -22.55
CA SER A 195 15.52 -48.86 -21.72
C SER A 195 14.15 -48.74 -21.04
N VAL A 196 14.09 -47.96 -19.96
CA VAL A 196 12.92 -47.77 -19.09
C VAL A 196 11.60 -47.58 -19.86
N VAL A 197 11.54 -46.68 -20.84
CA VAL A 197 10.30 -46.39 -21.62
C VAL A 197 9.89 -47.56 -22.54
N GLN A 198 10.84 -48.42 -22.91
CA GLN A 198 10.63 -49.54 -23.84
C GLN A 198 10.36 -50.87 -23.13
N ALA A 199 10.54 -50.93 -21.80
CA ALA A 199 10.33 -52.12 -20.99
C ALA A 199 9.28 -51.84 -19.89
N PRO A 200 7.97 -51.78 -20.24
CA PRO A 200 6.90 -51.61 -19.27
C PRO A 200 7.03 -52.58 -18.09
N SER A 201 6.78 -52.10 -16.88
CA SER A 201 6.80 -52.95 -15.68
C SER A 201 5.57 -53.87 -15.67
N GLN A 202 5.80 -55.12 -16.06
CA GLN A 202 4.81 -56.19 -16.10
C GLN A 202 5.51 -57.55 -16.15
N ASN A 203 4.71 -58.61 -16.14
CA ASN A 203 5.20 -59.97 -16.32
C ASN A 203 5.29 -60.32 -17.80
N TYR A 204 6.46 -60.77 -18.24
CA TYR A 204 6.73 -61.26 -19.59
C TYR A 204 6.85 -62.79 -19.56
N PRO A 205 5.81 -63.53 -19.97
CA PRO A 205 5.87 -64.99 -20.02
C PRO A 205 6.81 -65.44 -21.14
N PHE A 206 7.58 -66.51 -20.89
CA PHE A 206 8.43 -67.15 -21.89
C PHE A 206 8.30 -68.67 -21.84
N SER A 207 8.62 -69.30 -22.97
CA SER A 207 8.65 -70.76 -23.12
C SER A 207 9.94 -71.18 -23.81
N ILE A 208 10.56 -72.23 -23.28
CA ILE A 208 11.76 -72.84 -23.83
C ILE A 208 11.39 -74.21 -24.38
N GLU A 209 11.47 -74.35 -25.70
CA GLU A 209 11.15 -75.57 -26.43
C GLU A 209 12.44 -76.31 -26.78
N ALA A 210 12.51 -77.61 -26.50
CA ALA A 210 13.56 -78.50 -27.01
C ALA A 210 13.03 -79.36 -28.15
N VAL A 211 13.66 -79.22 -29.32
CA VAL A 211 13.34 -79.97 -30.53
C VAL A 211 14.49 -80.91 -30.88
N SER A 212 14.19 -82.16 -31.21
CA SER A 212 15.16 -83.11 -31.74
C SER A 212 14.70 -83.68 -33.08
N ASN A 213 15.63 -84.23 -33.86
CA ASN A 213 15.34 -84.75 -35.19
C ASN A 213 14.37 -85.95 -35.19
N ASN A 214 14.33 -86.74 -34.10
CA ASN A 214 13.59 -87.99 -33.97
C ASN A 214 12.73 -88.10 -32.69
N GLY A 215 12.25 -86.98 -32.15
CA GLY A 215 11.47 -86.93 -30.90
C GLY A 215 10.33 -85.91 -30.93
N TYR A 216 9.40 -86.02 -29.98
CA TYR A 216 8.37 -85.01 -29.77
C TYR A 216 8.96 -83.77 -29.06
N PRO A 217 8.54 -82.55 -29.43
CA PRO A 217 8.99 -81.35 -28.75
C PRO A 217 8.51 -81.36 -27.29
N THR A 218 9.35 -80.89 -26.39
CA THR A 218 9.02 -80.69 -24.97
C THR A 218 9.31 -79.24 -24.60
N ASN A 219 8.51 -78.65 -23.72
CA ASN A 219 8.63 -77.25 -23.35
C ASN A 219 8.63 -77.05 -21.82
N ALA A 220 9.23 -75.93 -21.40
CA ALA A 220 9.16 -75.45 -20.04
C ALA A 220 8.83 -73.95 -20.04
N GLU A 221 7.91 -73.53 -19.18
CA GLU A 221 7.42 -72.15 -19.11
C GLU A 221 7.95 -71.43 -17.86
N GLY A 222 8.22 -70.15 -18.02
CA GLY A 222 8.62 -69.23 -16.95
C GLY A 222 8.13 -67.80 -17.23
N LYS A 223 8.44 -66.88 -16.31
CA LYS A 223 8.13 -65.45 -16.46
C LYS A 223 9.29 -64.58 -16.01
N ILE A 224 9.45 -63.44 -16.68
CA ILE A 224 10.35 -62.35 -16.29
C ILE A 224 9.48 -61.18 -15.82
N GLU A 225 9.58 -60.82 -14.55
CA GLU A 225 8.98 -59.62 -13.98
C GLU A 225 9.95 -58.45 -14.15
N VAL A 226 9.56 -57.46 -14.97
CA VAL A 226 10.31 -56.21 -15.08
C VAL A 226 9.88 -55.28 -13.95
N LEU A 227 10.81 -54.97 -13.05
CA LEU A 227 10.54 -54.16 -11.86
C LEU A 227 10.31 -52.68 -12.21
N PRO A 228 9.47 -51.96 -11.43
CA PRO A 228 9.21 -50.55 -11.64
C PRO A 228 10.44 -49.70 -11.34
N VAL A 229 10.78 -48.77 -12.24
CA VAL A 229 11.91 -47.86 -12.11
C VAL A 229 11.66 -46.55 -12.88
N GLY A 230 12.31 -45.48 -12.44
CA GLY A 230 12.23 -44.14 -13.02
C GLY A 230 11.46 -43.18 -12.11
N PHE A 231 11.13 -42.01 -12.64
CA PHE A 231 10.46 -40.95 -11.89
C PHE A 231 9.54 -40.14 -12.82
N ILE A 232 8.73 -39.29 -12.20
CA ILE A 232 7.92 -38.29 -12.91
C ILE A 232 8.50 -36.92 -12.59
N ASP A 233 8.91 -36.21 -13.64
CA ASP A 233 9.43 -34.85 -13.55
C ASP A 233 8.27 -33.86 -13.44
N PHE A 234 8.24 -33.05 -12.37
CA PHE A 234 7.17 -32.11 -12.06
C PHE A 234 7.68 -30.66 -12.12
N THR A 235 7.25 -29.90 -13.12
CA THR A 235 7.67 -28.51 -13.34
C THR A 235 6.48 -27.56 -13.47
N THR A 236 6.73 -26.25 -13.32
CA THR A 236 5.74 -25.18 -13.55
C THR A 236 6.35 -24.11 -14.45
N THR A 237 5.55 -23.51 -15.34
CA THR A 237 6.01 -22.50 -16.28
C THR A 237 6.37 -21.19 -15.58
N GLU A 238 5.50 -20.71 -14.68
CA GLU A 238 5.73 -19.54 -13.84
C GLU A 238 5.47 -19.89 -12.37
N LYS A 239 6.35 -19.43 -11.49
CA LYS A 239 6.22 -19.61 -10.03
C LYS A 239 5.52 -18.45 -9.35
N HIS A 240 5.44 -17.29 -10.00
CA HIS A 240 4.90 -16.06 -9.41
C HIS A 240 3.89 -15.40 -10.35
N LEU A 241 2.63 -15.33 -9.92
CA LEU A 241 1.54 -14.68 -10.67
C LEU A 241 0.93 -13.53 -9.87
N LYS A 242 0.36 -12.56 -10.59
CA LYS A 242 -0.32 -11.39 -10.01
C LYS A 242 -1.81 -11.41 -10.30
N ILE A 243 -2.62 -10.94 -9.36
CA ILE A 243 -4.06 -10.71 -9.52
C ILE A 243 -4.36 -9.23 -9.28
N PRO A 244 -4.85 -8.47 -10.28
CA PRO A 244 -5.06 -8.87 -11.68
C PRO A 244 -3.73 -9.10 -12.43
N SER A 245 -3.77 -9.92 -13.47
CA SER A 245 -2.60 -10.23 -14.32
C SER A 245 -2.06 -9.01 -15.08
N LYS A 246 -2.93 -8.03 -15.36
CA LYS A 246 -2.56 -6.73 -15.90
C LYS A 246 -2.85 -5.65 -14.87
N SER A 247 -1.86 -4.83 -14.55
CA SER A 247 -2.06 -3.66 -13.71
C SER A 247 -2.92 -2.64 -14.46
N ALA A 248 -4.17 -2.49 -14.02
CA ALA A 248 -5.08 -1.48 -14.56
C ALA A 248 -4.87 -0.13 -13.85
N TRP A 249 -4.91 0.95 -14.62
CA TRP A 249 -4.96 2.30 -14.06
C TRP A 249 -6.28 2.54 -13.29
N LEU A 250 -7.37 1.92 -13.73
CA LEU A 250 -8.68 1.97 -13.08
C LEU A 250 -8.91 0.79 -12.13
N PRO A 251 -9.85 0.90 -11.17
CA PRO A 251 -10.20 -0.24 -10.32
C PRO A 251 -10.73 -1.41 -11.14
N ASP A 252 -10.23 -2.60 -10.82
CA ASP A 252 -10.67 -3.85 -11.45
C ASP A 252 -11.44 -4.67 -10.41
N TRP A 253 -12.74 -4.82 -10.62
CA TRP A 253 -13.64 -5.56 -9.73
C TRP A 253 -13.84 -7.03 -10.14
N LYS A 254 -13.37 -7.42 -11.33
CA LYS A 254 -13.71 -8.73 -11.93
C LYS A 254 -12.55 -9.72 -11.84
N SER A 255 -11.31 -9.25 -11.86
CA SER A 255 -10.15 -10.15 -11.81
C SER A 255 -9.85 -10.59 -10.39
N ASP A 256 -10.10 -11.88 -10.12
CA ASP A 256 -9.88 -12.52 -8.81
C ASP A 256 -9.19 -13.89 -8.92
N THR A 257 -8.75 -14.28 -10.12
CA THR A 257 -8.24 -15.61 -10.44
C THR A 257 -6.88 -15.52 -11.14
N ALA A 258 -5.96 -16.44 -10.83
CA ALA A 258 -4.69 -16.68 -11.51
C ALA A 258 -4.56 -18.18 -11.85
N ALA A 259 -4.01 -18.51 -13.01
CA ALA A 259 -3.91 -19.88 -13.50
C ALA A 259 -2.45 -20.32 -13.60
N PHE A 260 -2.05 -21.34 -12.85
CA PHE A 260 -0.72 -21.95 -12.95
C PHE A 260 -0.74 -23.15 -13.90
N GLU A 261 0.25 -23.25 -14.78
CA GLU A 261 0.41 -24.40 -15.67
C GLU A 261 1.44 -25.37 -15.08
N LEU A 262 0.95 -26.54 -14.65
CA LEU A 262 1.74 -27.60 -14.03
C LEU A 262 2.01 -28.71 -15.05
N LEU A 263 3.29 -29.01 -15.30
CA LEU A 263 3.77 -29.93 -16.31
C LEU A 263 4.35 -31.18 -15.66
N PHE A 264 3.95 -32.35 -16.17
CA PHE A 264 4.39 -33.65 -15.67
C PHE A 264 4.92 -34.48 -16.82
N LYS A 265 6.16 -34.97 -16.71
CA LYS A 265 6.77 -35.85 -17.72
C LYS A 265 7.08 -37.22 -17.12
N ASN A 266 6.56 -38.28 -17.74
CA ASN A 266 6.77 -39.65 -17.27
C ASN A 266 8.07 -40.23 -17.82
N ALA A 267 9.13 -40.23 -16.99
CA ALA A 267 10.41 -40.87 -17.28
C ALA A 267 10.55 -42.24 -16.61
N SER A 268 9.42 -42.90 -16.32
CA SER A 268 9.35 -44.24 -15.71
C SER A 268 8.88 -45.30 -16.69
N ASN A 269 8.99 -46.57 -16.27
CA ASN A 269 8.44 -47.71 -17.00
C ASN A 269 7.04 -48.11 -16.51
N LEU A 270 6.35 -47.21 -15.81
CA LEU A 270 5.01 -47.42 -15.30
C LEU A 270 4.05 -46.38 -15.87
N ASN A 271 2.88 -46.82 -16.35
CA ASN A 271 1.79 -45.90 -16.65
C ASN A 271 1.24 -45.34 -15.33
N GLN A 272 1.01 -44.04 -15.28
CA GLN A 272 0.58 -43.35 -14.07
C GLN A 272 -0.58 -42.41 -14.37
N GLN A 273 -1.41 -42.19 -13.36
CA GLN A 273 -2.39 -41.12 -13.32
C GLN A 273 -1.99 -40.16 -12.20
N ILE A 274 -1.95 -38.87 -12.51
CA ILE A 274 -1.51 -37.82 -11.60
C ILE A 274 -2.71 -37.01 -11.14
N ASN A 275 -2.81 -36.81 -9.84
CA ASN A 275 -3.68 -35.84 -9.20
C ASN A 275 -2.83 -34.78 -8.47
N ILE A 276 -3.42 -33.61 -8.22
CA ILE A 276 -2.76 -32.52 -7.51
C ILE A 276 -3.58 -32.16 -6.28
N GLN A 277 -2.87 -32.03 -5.16
CA GLN A 277 -3.35 -31.47 -3.92
C GLN A 277 -2.62 -30.15 -3.63
N VAL A 278 -3.36 -29.15 -3.17
CA VAL A 278 -2.77 -27.87 -2.78
C VAL A 278 -2.67 -27.79 -1.27
N GLN A 279 -1.48 -27.46 -0.78
CA GLN A 279 -1.15 -27.30 0.63
C GLN A 279 -0.33 -26.01 0.84
N GLY A 280 0.21 -25.80 2.04
CA GLY A 280 1.09 -24.65 2.36
C GLY A 280 0.50 -23.72 3.44
N ARG A 281 1.04 -22.50 3.54
CA ARG A 281 0.65 -21.54 4.60
C ARG A 281 -0.70 -20.88 4.32
N ASP A 282 -0.95 -20.49 3.07
CA ASP A 282 -2.09 -19.64 2.71
C ASP A 282 -3.19 -20.34 1.91
N TRP A 283 -3.11 -21.67 1.73
CA TRP A 283 -4.03 -22.41 0.87
C TRP A 283 -5.51 -22.24 1.25
N ARG A 284 -5.84 -22.13 2.55
CA ARG A 284 -7.22 -21.93 3.03
C ARG A 284 -7.82 -20.58 2.64
N LYS A 285 -7.00 -19.60 2.23
CA LYS A 285 -7.46 -18.27 1.80
C LYS A 285 -7.87 -18.25 0.33
N CYS A 286 -7.64 -19.35 -0.39
CA CYS A 286 -7.90 -19.47 -1.82
C CYS A 286 -8.89 -20.61 -2.09
N SER A 287 -9.54 -20.53 -3.25
CA SER A 287 -10.35 -21.59 -3.83
C SER A 287 -9.69 -22.07 -5.11
N PHE A 288 -9.72 -23.37 -5.36
CA PHE A 288 -8.93 -24.01 -6.42
C PHE A 288 -9.83 -24.75 -7.40
N LYS A 289 -9.50 -24.67 -8.69
CA LYS A 289 -10.13 -25.50 -9.73
C LYS A 289 -9.03 -26.12 -10.59
N LYS A 290 -9.11 -27.43 -10.81
CA LYS A 290 -8.13 -28.23 -11.56
C LYS A 290 -8.70 -28.60 -12.92
N LEU A 291 -7.93 -28.40 -13.98
CA LEU A 291 -8.35 -28.65 -15.36
C LEU A 291 -7.21 -29.36 -16.12
N PRO A 292 -7.31 -30.68 -16.39
CA PRO A 292 -8.30 -31.65 -15.89
C PRO A 292 -8.10 -32.02 -14.41
N GLU A 293 -9.06 -32.74 -13.79
CA GLU A 293 -8.95 -33.15 -12.37
C GLU A 293 -7.83 -34.16 -12.12
N THR A 294 -7.59 -35.05 -13.08
CA THR A 294 -6.48 -35.99 -13.12
C THR A 294 -5.95 -36.08 -14.54
N ALA A 295 -4.67 -36.39 -14.70
CA ALA A 295 -4.04 -36.56 -16.00
C ALA A 295 -3.41 -37.95 -16.08
N ASN A 296 -3.72 -38.69 -17.15
CA ASN A 296 -3.02 -39.92 -17.47
C ASN A 296 -1.69 -39.59 -18.13
N LEU A 297 -0.64 -40.33 -17.78
CA LEU A 297 0.67 -40.22 -18.37
C LEU A 297 1.15 -41.58 -18.85
N HIS A 298 1.22 -41.73 -20.17
CA HIS A 298 1.86 -42.87 -20.78
C HIS A 298 3.39 -42.76 -20.72
N LEU A 299 4.08 -43.87 -20.99
CA LEU A 299 5.53 -43.95 -20.93
C LEU A 299 6.18 -42.91 -21.87
N GLY A 300 7.03 -42.04 -21.33
CA GLY A 300 7.72 -40.98 -22.09
C GLY A 300 6.89 -39.74 -22.42
N GLU A 301 5.60 -39.71 -22.08
CA GLU A 301 4.68 -38.61 -22.39
C GLU A 301 4.82 -37.42 -21.41
N THR A 302 4.42 -36.23 -21.86
CA THR A 302 4.27 -35.04 -21.01
C THR A 302 2.81 -34.58 -20.99
N SER A 303 2.21 -34.50 -19.80
CA SER A 303 0.84 -34.05 -19.58
C SER A 303 0.82 -32.73 -18.79
N LYS A 304 -0.25 -31.95 -18.97
CA LYS A 304 -0.43 -30.64 -18.30
C LYS A 304 -1.70 -30.60 -17.47
N ILE A 305 -1.64 -29.94 -16.32
CA ILE A 305 -2.79 -29.63 -15.47
C ILE A 305 -2.78 -28.12 -15.17
N ILE A 306 -3.88 -27.44 -15.45
CA ILE A 306 -4.07 -26.03 -15.10
C ILE A 306 -4.69 -25.95 -13.70
N LEU A 307 -4.03 -25.22 -12.81
CA LEU A 307 -4.50 -24.93 -11.46
C LEU A 307 -4.98 -23.47 -11.39
N ASP A 308 -6.29 -23.27 -11.46
CA ASP A 308 -6.91 -21.97 -11.24
C ASP A 308 -7.00 -21.70 -9.74
N VAL A 309 -6.36 -20.61 -9.31
CA VAL A 309 -6.34 -20.11 -7.94
C VAL A 309 -7.18 -18.84 -7.87
N LYS A 310 -8.27 -18.88 -7.11
CA LYS A 310 -9.17 -17.76 -6.88
C LYS A 310 -9.08 -17.25 -5.44
N THR A 311 -8.96 -15.95 -5.24
CA THR A 311 -8.81 -15.36 -3.90
C THR A 311 -9.48 -13.98 -3.76
N LYS A 312 -9.87 -13.62 -2.53
CA LYS A 312 -10.51 -12.33 -2.25
C LYS A 312 -9.48 -11.21 -2.18
N ARG A 313 -9.69 -10.14 -2.96
CA ARG A 313 -8.80 -8.98 -2.97
C ARG A 313 -9.17 -7.96 -1.89
N PRO A 314 -8.19 -7.34 -1.22
CA PRO A 314 -8.44 -6.23 -0.32
C PRO A 314 -8.96 -5.01 -1.11
N TRP A 315 -9.80 -4.19 -0.48
CA TRP A 315 -10.34 -2.98 -1.12
C TRP A 315 -9.28 -1.87 -1.22
N ILE A 316 -8.55 -1.64 -0.13
CA ILE A 316 -7.58 -0.55 0.09
C ILE A 316 -6.34 -1.15 0.79
N GLY A 317 -5.18 -0.50 0.66
CA GLY A 317 -3.92 -0.89 1.31
C GLY A 317 -2.86 -1.39 0.33
N ILE A 318 -1.86 -2.08 0.87
CA ILE A 318 -0.73 -2.66 0.12
C ILE A 318 -1.10 -4.09 -0.29
N GLY A 319 -0.67 -4.52 -1.49
CA GLY A 319 -0.88 -5.88 -1.98
C GLY A 319 -0.31 -6.94 -1.02
N LYS A 320 -0.88 -8.15 -1.06
CA LYS A 320 -0.45 -9.28 -0.22
C LYS A 320 -0.01 -10.45 -1.09
N THR A 321 1.15 -11.01 -0.81
CA THR A 321 1.61 -12.25 -1.44
C THR A 321 1.12 -13.46 -0.65
N LEU A 322 0.49 -14.40 -1.33
CA LEU A 322 0.02 -15.67 -0.79
C LEU A 322 0.96 -16.78 -1.26
N LEU A 323 1.42 -17.60 -0.30
CA LEU A 323 2.34 -18.71 -0.55
C LEU A 323 1.58 -20.04 -0.55
N LEU A 324 1.64 -20.74 -1.68
CA LEU A 324 0.94 -22.00 -1.95
C LEU A 324 1.96 -23.07 -2.34
N GLU A 325 1.63 -24.33 -2.09
CA GLU A 325 2.43 -25.49 -2.50
C GLU A 325 1.53 -26.49 -3.22
N ALA A 326 1.88 -26.82 -4.46
CA ALA A 326 1.24 -27.90 -5.20
C ALA A 326 2.01 -29.20 -4.94
N LYS A 327 1.31 -30.21 -4.42
CA LYS A 327 1.81 -31.57 -4.18
C LYS A 327 1.13 -32.52 -5.14
N SER A 328 1.90 -33.32 -5.87
CA SER A 328 1.36 -34.34 -6.76
C SER A 328 1.14 -35.67 -6.03
N GLU A 329 0.10 -36.38 -6.42
CA GLU A 329 -0.20 -37.74 -5.99
C GLU A 329 -0.23 -38.66 -7.21
N LEU A 330 0.59 -39.71 -7.15
CA LEU A 330 0.69 -40.74 -8.18
C LEU A 330 -0.29 -41.88 -7.87
N SER A 331 -0.90 -42.46 -8.90
CA SER A 331 -1.81 -43.60 -8.75
C SER A 331 -1.15 -44.86 -8.19
N ASP A 332 0.10 -45.13 -8.57
CA ASP A 332 0.86 -46.29 -8.09
C ASP A 332 2.07 -45.83 -7.27
N GLN A 333 2.08 -46.23 -6.00
CA GLN A 333 3.05 -45.80 -4.98
C GLN A 333 4.42 -46.46 -5.12
N ARG A 334 4.58 -47.48 -5.99
CA ARG A 334 5.86 -48.19 -6.18
C ARG A 334 6.98 -47.30 -6.72
N LEU A 335 6.65 -46.21 -7.41
CA LEU A 335 7.62 -45.20 -7.85
C LEU A 335 7.94 -44.14 -6.77
N GLY A 336 7.26 -44.16 -5.62
CA GLY A 336 7.42 -43.13 -4.59
C GLY A 336 6.72 -41.81 -4.95
N SER A 337 7.50 -40.73 -5.08
CA SER A 337 6.99 -39.39 -5.41
C SER A 337 7.55 -38.86 -6.73
N THR A 338 6.97 -37.76 -7.23
CA THR A 338 7.58 -36.97 -8.31
C THR A 338 8.89 -36.32 -7.87
N ASP A 339 9.67 -35.85 -8.83
CA ASP A 339 10.87 -35.05 -8.64
C ASP A 339 10.67 -33.65 -9.25
N PRO A 340 10.63 -32.57 -8.44
CA PRO A 340 10.49 -32.55 -6.99
C PRO A 340 9.09 -33.01 -6.53
N ALA A 341 8.95 -33.35 -5.25
CA ALA A 341 7.69 -33.80 -4.65
C ALA A 341 6.62 -32.69 -4.55
N THR A 342 7.04 -31.43 -4.46
CA THR A 342 6.17 -30.26 -4.41
C THR A 342 6.73 -29.09 -5.23
N GLN A 343 5.84 -28.25 -5.75
CA GLN A 343 6.18 -26.98 -6.38
C GLN A 343 5.59 -25.81 -5.59
N THR A 344 6.41 -24.81 -5.29
CA THR A 344 6.01 -23.59 -4.61
C THR A 344 5.40 -22.59 -5.61
N LEU A 345 4.23 -22.06 -5.30
CA LEU A 345 3.46 -21.13 -6.12
C LEU A 345 3.16 -19.85 -5.33
N GLU A 346 3.52 -18.70 -5.88
CA GLU A 346 3.33 -17.38 -5.29
C GLU A 346 2.24 -16.59 -6.03
N VAL A 347 1.26 -16.09 -5.29
CA VAL A 347 0.18 -15.26 -5.84
C VAL A 347 0.19 -13.89 -5.16
N GLU A 348 0.60 -12.87 -5.88
CA GLU A 348 0.52 -11.48 -5.43
C GLU A 348 -0.88 -10.91 -5.69
N THR A 349 -1.60 -10.59 -4.61
CA THR A 349 -2.96 -10.04 -4.65
C THR A 349 -2.92 -8.53 -4.47
N LEU A 350 -3.15 -7.78 -5.54
CA LEU A 350 -3.22 -6.31 -5.50
C LEU A 350 -4.61 -5.84 -5.06
N PRO A 351 -4.71 -4.68 -4.37
CA PRO A 351 -6.00 -4.13 -3.96
C PRO A 351 -6.90 -3.78 -5.15
N ILE A 352 -8.21 -3.70 -4.93
CA ILE A 352 -9.18 -3.28 -5.95
C ILE A 352 -8.91 -1.85 -6.39
N ILE A 353 -8.66 -0.95 -5.43
CA ILE A 353 -8.28 0.45 -5.71
C ILE A 353 -6.75 0.53 -5.77
N PRO A 354 -6.16 0.92 -6.92
CA PRO A 354 -4.71 1.08 -7.06
C PRO A 354 -4.11 2.05 -6.04
N LEU A 355 -2.86 1.80 -5.62
CA LEU A 355 -2.17 2.60 -4.60
C LEU A 355 -2.07 4.10 -4.97
N TRP A 356 -1.89 4.42 -6.26
CA TRP A 356 -1.80 5.80 -6.73
C TRP A 356 -3.10 6.58 -6.51
N LEU A 357 -4.28 5.94 -6.67
CA LEU A 357 -5.59 6.54 -6.39
C LEU A 357 -5.78 6.79 -4.89
N GLN A 358 -5.31 5.86 -4.05
CA GLN A 358 -5.32 6.02 -2.60
C GLN A 358 -4.46 7.24 -2.17
N LEU A 359 -3.26 7.38 -2.74
CA LEU A 359 -2.37 8.51 -2.47
C LEU A 359 -2.93 9.84 -2.99
N ALA A 360 -3.55 9.85 -4.19
CA ALA A 360 -4.20 11.04 -4.73
C ALA A 360 -5.37 11.50 -3.85
N ALA A 361 -6.18 10.58 -3.34
CA ALA A 361 -7.26 10.89 -2.42
C ALA A 361 -6.76 11.46 -1.09
N ILE A 362 -5.68 10.89 -0.51
CA ILE A 362 -5.05 11.40 0.70
C ILE A 362 -4.47 12.81 0.46
N ALA A 363 -3.80 13.03 -0.66
CA ALA A 363 -3.25 14.34 -1.02
C ALA A 363 -4.35 15.39 -1.19
N LEU A 364 -5.47 15.03 -1.83
CA LEU A 364 -6.64 15.91 -1.94
C LEU A 364 -7.22 16.24 -0.56
N LEU A 365 -7.36 15.25 0.32
CA LEU A 365 -7.88 15.45 1.67
C LEU A 365 -6.96 16.35 2.50
N ALA A 366 -5.64 16.16 2.38
CA ALA A 366 -4.64 17.00 3.02
C ALA A 366 -4.67 18.44 2.48
N ALA A 367 -4.84 18.63 1.17
CA ALA A 367 -4.99 19.94 0.55
C ALA A 367 -6.27 20.66 1.02
N LEU A 368 -7.39 19.94 1.11
CA LEU A 368 -8.65 20.46 1.66
C LEU A 368 -8.50 20.82 3.15
N LEU A 369 -7.83 19.97 3.94
CA LEU A 369 -7.57 20.24 5.35
C LEU A 369 -6.67 21.46 5.52
N ALA A 370 -5.64 21.59 4.68
CA ALA A 370 -4.75 22.75 4.66
C ALA A 370 -5.51 24.05 4.33
N LEU A 371 -6.46 24.01 3.40
CA LEU A 371 -7.35 25.13 3.09
C LEU A 371 -8.25 25.52 4.28
N ILE A 372 -8.72 24.55 5.06
CA ILE A 372 -9.57 24.80 6.23
C ILE A 372 -8.76 25.36 7.42
N LEU A 373 -7.52 24.91 7.58
CA LEU A 373 -6.65 25.25 8.71
C LEU A 373 -5.78 26.51 8.48
N GLN A 374 -5.96 27.23 7.37
CA GLN A 374 -5.24 28.50 7.18
C GLN A 374 -5.66 29.49 8.29
N PRO A 375 -4.69 30.07 9.03
CA PRO A 375 -4.99 31.10 10.01
C PRO A 375 -5.65 32.28 9.30
N ARG A 376 -6.87 32.63 9.72
CA ARG A 376 -7.57 33.80 9.19
C ARG A 376 -6.88 35.05 9.72
N ASP A 377 -6.49 35.95 8.82
CA ASP A 377 -5.99 37.27 9.20
C ASP A 377 -7.01 37.99 10.08
N VAL A 378 -6.54 38.55 11.19
CA VAL A 378 -7.38 39.29 12.12
C VAL A 378 -7.58 40.69 11.55
N MET A 379 -8.83 41.00 11.21
CA MET A 379 -9.26 42.28 10.65
C MET A 379 -10.62 42.69 11.23
N HIS A 380 -11.08 43.90 10.90
CA HIS A 380 -12.45 44.31 11.22
C HIS A 380 -13.48 43.56 10.35
N THR A 381 -14.76 43.62 10.72
CA THR A 381 -15.85 42.97 9.93
C THR A 381 -16.66 43.97 9.11
N ARG A 382 -16.35 45.27 9.23
CA ARG A 382 -16.88 46.40 8.44
C ARG A 382 -15.80 47.47 8.27
N SER A 383 -16.14 48.56 7.57
CA SER A 383 -15.24 49.67 7.21
C SER A 383 -14.48 50.23 8.41
N VAL A 384 -13.16 50.41 8.24
CA VAL A 384 -12.34 51.12 9.23
C VAL A 384 -12.43 52.62 8.96
N ASN A 385 -12.98 53.38 9.89
CA ASN A 385 -13.24 54.81 9.72
C ASN A 385 -12.14 55.69 10.33
N SER A 386 -11.44 55.20 11.35
CA SER A 386 -10.41 55.98 12.04
C SER A 386 -9.26 55.09 12.49
N VAL A 387 -8.03 55.56 12.26
CA VAL A 387 -6.80 54.94 12.76
C VAL A 387 -5.91 56.01 13.38
N ARG A 388 -5.31 55.73 14.54
CA ARG A 388 -4.36 56.64 15.20
C ARG A 388 -3.24 55.89 15.87
N PHE A 389 -2.02 56.39 15.74
CA PHE A 389 -0.90 55.97 16.57
C PHE A 389 -1.15 56.38 18.02
N SER A 390 -0.73 55.54 18.97
CA SER A 390 -0.62 55.96 20.36
C SER A 390 0.44 57.06 20.51
N GLY A 391 0.30 57.92 21.52
CA GLY A 391 1.22 59.05 21.71
C GLY A 391 2.69 58.63 21.85
N ILE A 392 2.98 57.44 22.38
CA ILE A 392 4.33 56.86 22.43
C ILE A 392 4.76 56.18 21.13
N GLY A 393 3.82 55.80 20.24
CA GLY A 393 4.10 55.28 18.89
C GLY A 393 4.44 53.79 18.84
N LEU A 394 4.13 53.06 19.91
CA LEU A 394 4.36 51.61 20.00
C LEU A 394 3.14 50.78 19.57
N SER A 395 1.99 51.45 19.42
CA SER A 395 0.72 50.81 19.08
C SER A 395 -0.15 51.71 18.23
N VAL A 396 -1.15 51.12 17.59
CA VAL A 396 -2.20 51.79 16.82
C VAL A 396 -3.55 51.39 17.39
N VAL A 397 -4.49 52.32 17.47
CA VAL A 397 -5.90 52.02 17.71
C VAL A 397 -6.69 52.29 16.44
N SER A 398 -7.57 51.36 16.08
CA SER A 398 -8.53 51.53 14.98
C SER A 398 -9.97 51.46 15.47
N GLY A 399 -10.85 52.21 14.81
CA GLY A 399 -12.29 52.19 15.02
C GLY A 399 -13.04 51.96 13.72
N SER A 400 -14.14 51.20 13.79
CA SER A 400 -14.86 50.68 12.63
C SER A 400 -16.38 50.79 12.77
N ASP A 401 -17.06 50.70 11.62
CA ASP A 401 -18.51 50.52 11.50
C ASP A 401 -19.02 49.22 12.14
N ASP A 402 -18.12 48.28 12.48
CA ASP A 402 -18.46 47.05 13.19
C ASP A 402 -18.64 47.23 14.70
N CYS A 403 -18.62 48.49 15.18
CA CYS A 403 -18.82 48.87 16.58
C CYS A 403 -17.71 48.36 17.50
N THR A 404 -16.51 48.14 16.95
CA THR A 404 -15.33 47.72 17.71
C THR A 404 -14.20 48.73 17.63
N LEU A 405 -13.42 48.73 18.70
CA LEU A 405 -12.07 49.28 18.75
C LEU A 405 -11.08 48.12 18.79
N ARG A 406 -10.06 48.18 17.96
CA ARG A 406 -8.95 47.21 17.97
C ARG A 406 -7.64 47.90 18.30
N LEU A 407 -6.83 47.22 19.11
CA LEU A 407 -5.46 47.64 19.42
C LEU A 407 -4.48 46.77 18.64
N TRP A 408 -3.51 47.43 18.01
CA TRP A 408 -2.48 46.81 17.21
C TRP A 408 -1.11 47.17 17.77
N ARG A 409 -0.23 46.18 17.86
CA ARG A 409 1.17 46.37 18.22
C ARG A 409 2.00 46.53 16.96
N ILE A 410 2.89 47.52 17.00
CA ILE A 410 3.82 47.78 15.89
C ILE A 410 5.04 46.87 16.07
N GLY A 411 5.21 45.94 15.14
CA GLY A 411 6.42 45.11 15.02
C GLY A 411 7.53 45.80 14.23
N ALA A 412 8.60 45.05 13.94
CA ALA A 412 9.67 45.53 13.07
C ALA A 412 9.13 45.90 11.67
N ASP A 413 8.46 44.94 11.02
CA ASP A 413 7.91 45.08 9.66
C ASP A 413 6.41 44.73 9.57
N SER A 414 5.76 44.41 10.70
CA SER A 414 4.36 43.99 10.76
C SER A 414 3.52 44.89 11.67
N LEU A 415 2.21 44.85 11.44
CA LEU A 415 1.20 45.40 12.36
C LEU A 415 0.31 44.26 12.80
N ASP A 416 0.52 43.80 14.03
CA ASP A 416 -0.15 42.62 14.57
C ASP A 416 -1.20 43.04 15.61
N PRO A 417 -2.34 42.35 15.71
CA PRO A 417 -3.29 42.59 16.80
C PRO A 417 -2.59 42.40 18.16
N ASP A 418 -2.84 43.29 19.11
CA ASP A 418 -2.15 43.24 20.40
C ASP A 418 -2.71 42.12 21.30
N ASP A 419 -1.90 41.09 21.52
CA ASP A 419 -2.23 39.90 22.32
C ASP A 419 -2.27 40.13 23.83
N THR A 420 -1.80 41.29 24.28
CA THR A 420 -1.90 41.66 25.71
C THR A 420 -3.30 42.10 26.08
N VAL A 421 -4.13 42.48 25.11
CA VAL A 421 -5.51 42.90 25.34
C VAL A 421 -6.45 41.70 25.26
N ARG A 422 -7.24 41.53 26.32
CA ARG A 422 -8.27 40.49 26.40
C ARG A 422 -9.61 41.14 26.70
N TYR A 423 -10.50 41.13 25.71
CA TYR A 423 -11.86 41.59 25.92
C TYR A 423 -12.59 40.68 26.94
N PRO A 424 -13.14 41.23 28.04
CA PRO A 424 -13.69 40.42 29.13
C PRO A 424 -15.06 39.80 28.83
N GLY A 425 -15.78 40.31 27.84
CA GLY A 425 -17.14 39.85 27.48
C GLY A 425 -17.18 38.88 26.31
N GLN A 426 -18.40 38.56 25.86
CA GLN A 426 -18.59 37.84 24.59
C GLN A 426 -18.22 38.77 23.42
N PRO A 427 -17.32 38.35 22.51
CA PRO A 427 -16.88 39.19 21.40
C PRO A 427 -17.94 39.23 20.30
N VAL A 428 -19.08 39.84 20.58
CA VAL A 428 -20.19 40.06 19.63
C VAL A 428 -20.47 41.55 19.59
N ALA A 429 -20.24 42.17 18.43
CA ALA A 429 -20.45 43.59 18.21
C ALA A 429 -21.35 43.79 17.00
N CYS A 430 -22.37 44.64 17.15
CA CYS A 430 -23.34 44.95 16.08
C CYS A 430 -23.86 43.69 15.36
N ASP A 431 -24.36 42.76 16.19
CA ASP A 431 -24.96 41.47 15.85
C ASP A 431 -24.05 40.49 15.09
N LYS A 432 -22.73 40.72 15.10
CA LYS A 432 -21.76 39.83 14.46
C LYS A 432 -20.70 39.34 15.44
N PRO A 433 -20.31 38.05 15.35
CA PRO A 433 -19.17 37.54 16.11
C PRO A 433 -17.87 38.18 15.63
N GLN A 434 -16.99 38.49 16.57
CA GLN A 434 -15.73 39.17 16.38
C GLN A 434 -14.57 38.26 16.78
N GLN A 435 -13.43 38.42 16.11
CA GLN A 435 -12.19 37.77 16.56
C GLN A 435 -11.71 38.44 17.85
N PRO A 436 -11.47 37.69 18.95
CA PRO A 436 -11.11 38.26 20.25
C PRO A 436 -9.67 38.83 20.28
N LYS A 437 -8.79 38.34 19.39
CA LYS A 437 -7.40 38.78 19.30
C LYS A 437 -7.35 40.27 18.91
N GLY A 438 -6.67 41.10 19.71
CA GLY A 438 -6.58 42.56 19.55
C GLY A 438 -7.91 43.32 19.67
N LEU A 439 -9.01 42.67 20.08
CA LEU A 439 -10.28 43.34 20.35
C LEU A 439 -10.16 44.10 21.67
N MET A 440 -10.15 45.42 21.59
CA MET A 440 -9.95 46.30 22.73
C MET A 440 -11.26 46.63 23.43
N ALA A 441 -12.28 47.04 22.67
CA ALA A 441 -13.58 47.39 23.21
C ALA A 441 -14.69 47.24 22.17
N ILE A 442 -15.92 47.11 22.67
CA ILE A 442 -17.16 47.21 21.89
C ILE A 442 -17.87 48.50 22.32
N THR A 443 -18.29 49.29 21.34
CA THR A 443 -18.93 50.61 21.52
C THR A 443 -20.44 50.49 21.34
N ASP A 444 -21.18 51.48 21.85
CA ASP A 444 -22.65 51.51 21.78
C ASP A 444 -23.20 51.67 20.35
N ASP A 445 -22.38 52.14 19.41
CA ASP A 445 -22.68 52.28 17.99
C ASP A 445 -21.38 52.30 17.15
N ALA A 446 -21.50 52.40 15.83
CA ALA A 446 -20.39 52.48 14.88
C ALA A 446 -19.42 53.63 15.22
N VAL A 447 -18.12 53.34 15.16
CA VAL A 447 -17.06 54.31 15.47
C VAL A 447 -16.76 55.13 14.22
N GLN A 448 -16.94 56.44 14.30
CA GLN A 448 -16.67 57.36 13.19
C GLN A 448 -15.29 58.01 13.29
N VAL A 449 -14.87 58.38 14.50
CA VAL A 449 -13.59 59.08 14.73
C VAL A 449 -12.98 58.72 16.07
N LEU A 450 -11.65 58.65 16.10
CA LEU A 450 -10.86 58.47 17.31
C LEU A 450 -9.76 59.52 17.43
N ARG A 451 -9.54 60.03 18.65
CA ARG A 451 -8.43 60.93 19.00
C ARG A 451 -7.88 60.62 20.38
N PHE A 452 -6.55 60.50 20.47
CA PHE A 452 -5.86 60.42 21.76
C PHE A 452 -5.86 61.78 22.46
N MET A 453 -5.90 61.77 23.80
CA MET A 453 -5.69 62.97 24.60
C MET A 453 -4.19 63.32 24.63
N PRO A 454 -3.76 64.50 24.15
CA PRO A 454 -2.33 64.80 23.98
C PRO A 454 -1.46 64.70 25.25
N LEU A 455 -1.99 65.06 26.42
CA LEU A 455 -1.24 65.02 27.69
C LEU A 455 -1.34 63.65 28.39
N GLN A 456 -2.45 62.94 28.17
CA GLN A 456 -2.78 61.63 28.75
C GLN A 456 -2.90 60.61 27.61
N ASN A 457 -1.76 60.22 27.05
CA ASN A 457 -1.68 59.37 25.87
C ASN A 457 -2.19 57.93 26.08
N ASP A 458 -2.65 57.61 27.29
CA ASP A 458 -3.36 56.41 27.73
C ASP A 458 -4.89 56.57 27.60
N ARG A 459 -5.40 57.70 27.10
CA ARG A 459 -6.84 57.94 26.95
C ARG A 459 -7.20 58.39 25.55
N ALA A 460 -8.34 57.92 25.06
CA ALA A 460 -8.88 58.30 23.76
C ALA A 460 -10.35 58.72 23.86
N ALA A 461 -10.70 59.74 23.08
CA ALA A 461 -12.09 60.08 22.79
C ALA A 461 -12.52 59.40 21.50
N VAL A 462 -13.70 58.79 21.53
CA VAL A 462 -14.26 57.96 20.47
C VAL A 462 -15.63 58.51 20.09
N GLY A 463 -15.72 59.15 18.93
CA GLY A 463 -16.97 59.69 18.40
C GLY A 463 -17.77 58.62 17.66
N LEU A 464 -19.03 58.47 18.04
CA LEU A 464 -19.93 57.43 17.52
C LEU A 464 -20.98 57.97 16.55
N ASP A 465 -21.60 57.05 15.80
CA ASP A 465 -22.66 57.38 14.85
C ASP A 465 -23.92 57.96 15.51
N ASN A 466 -24.20 57.54 16.74
CA ASN A 466 -25.34 58.02 17.52
C ASN A 466 -25.14 59.40 18.19
N GLY A 467 -24.01 60.07 17.96
CA GLY A 467 -23.70 61.39 18.51
C GLY A 467 -23.07 61.42 19.89
N VAL A 468 -22.86 60.27 20.51
CA VAL A 468 -22.14 60.14 21.78
C VAL A 468 -20.64 60.14 21.52
N ILE A 469 -19.88 60.73 22.45
CA ILE A 469 -18.42 60.58 22.51
C ILE A 469 -18.08 59.77 23.74
N GLU A 470 -17.45 58.62 23.56
CA GLU A 470 -16.98 57.81 24.68
C GLU A 470 -15.52 58.16 25.01
N LEU A 471 -15.24 58.35 26.30
CA LEU A 471 -13.87 58.48 26.79
C LEU A 471 -13.42 57.10 27.29
N ARG A 472 -12.35 56.57 26.71
CA ARG A 472 -11.87 55.22 26.99
C ARG A 472 -10.40 55.20 27.36
N ASP A 473 -10.07 54.28 28.25
CA ASP A 473 -8.70 53.95 28.64
C ASP A 473 -8.05 53.02 27.60
N VAL A 474 -6.77 53.25 27.31
CA VAL A 474 -5.94 52.53 26.35
C VAL A 474 -4.67 52.05 27.10
N PRO A 475 -4.44 50.73 27.24
CA PRO A 475 -4.95 49.66 26.38
C PRO A 475 -6.18 48.90 26.91
N SER A 476 -6.68 49.20 28.12
CA SER A 476 -7.70 48.35 28.77
C SER A 476 -9.04 48.32 28.03
N GLY A 477 -9.37 49.36 27.27
CA GLY A 477 -10.65 49.51 26.59
C GLY A 477 -11.80 49.95 27.50
N ALA A 478 -11.53 50.15 28.81
CA ALA A 478 -12.56 50.51 29.78
C ALA A 478 -13.18 51.87 29.45
N LYS A 479 -14.53 51.93 29.48
CA LYS A 479 -15.28 53.18 29.32
C LYS A 479 -15.18 53.98 30.63
N ILE A 480 -14.51 55.12 30.56
CA ILE A 480 -14.28 56.03 31.69
C ILE A 480 -15.53 56.88 31.92
N SER A 481 -16.00 57.51 30.85
CA SER A 481 -17.19 58.36 30.83
C SER A 481 -17.68 58.55 29.40
N GLN A 482 -18.78 59.30 29.24
CA GLN A 482 -19.32 59.64 27.92
C GLN A 482 -19.80 61.09 27.91
N LEU A 483 -19.70 61.73 26.75
CA LEU A 483 -20.14 63.10 26.51
C LEU A 483 -21.31 63.08 25.54
N GLN A 484 -22.41 63.72 25.96
CA GLN A 484 -23.61 63.88 25.18
C GLN A 484 -24.31 65.18 25.59
N ASP A 485 -24.75 65.96 24.61
CA ASP A 485 -25.43 67.24 24.86
C ASP A 485 -26.88 66.96 25.27
N LEU A 486 -27.13 66.94 26.58
CA LEU A 486 -28.45 66.62 27.13
C LEU A 486 -29.47 67.75 26.94
N LYS A 487 -29.05 68.97 26.57
CA LYS A 487 -29.95 70.11 26.33
C LYS A 487 -30.56 70.08 24.93
N ASP A 488 -29.89 69.45 23.97
CA ASP A 488 -30.38 69.28 22.62
C ASP A 488 -31.01 67.89 22.45
N SER A 489 -32.35 67.84 22.37
CA SER A 489 -33.09 66.58 22.20
C SER A 489 -32.72 65.84 20.91
N LYS A 490 -32.11 66.53 19.93
CA LYS A 490 -31.63 65.94 18.67
C LYS A 490 -30.15 65.55 18.71
N ALA A 491 -29.43 65.79 19.81
CA ALA A 491 -28.03 65.39 19.93
C ALA A 491 -27.86 63.86 19.88
N LYS A 492 -28.85 63.11 20.38
CA LYS A 492 -28.89 61.66 20.18
C LYS A 492 -29.33 61.35 18.75
N GLY A 493 -28.47 60.71 17.98
CA GLY A 493 -28.62 60.47 16.54
C GLY A 493 -27.91 61.50 15.65
N ASP A 494 -27.25 62.50 16.24
CA ASP A 494 -26.44 63.47 15.51
C ASP A 494 -25.00 62.98 15.39
N ARG A 495 -24.66 62.34 14.28
CA ARG A 495 -23.36 61.70 14.04
C ARG A 495 -22.16 62.59 14.39
N VAL A 496 -21.19 62.05 15.14
CA VAL A 496 -19.90 62.71 15.39
C VAL A 496 -18.96 62.43 14.21
N PHE A 497 -18.55 63.46 13.47
CA PHE A 497 -17.66 63.29 12.33
C PHE A 497 -16.19 63.51 12.66
N ASP A 498 -15.88 64.49 13.51
CA ASP A 498 -14.50 64.77 13.87
C ASP A 498 -14.33 65.33 15.28
N LEU A 499 -13.12 65.16 15.81
CA LEU A 499 -12.73 65.56 17.16
C LEU A 499 -11.38 66.29 17.12
N ALA A 500 -11.23 67.35 17.89
CA ALA A 500 -9.97 68.07 18.06
C ALA A 500 -9.73 68.45 19.53
N PHE A 501 -8.60 68.00 20.08
CA PHE A 501 -8.16 68.37 21.42
C PHE A 501 -7.23 69.57 21.39
N THR A 502 -7.34 70.42 22.40
CA THR A 502 -6.26 71.33 22.79
C THR A 502 -5.05 70.56 23.29
N SER A 503 -3.85 71.10 23.11
CA SER A 503 -2.58 70.45 23.51
C SER A 503 -2.48 70.14 25.01
N ASN A 504 -3.11 70.96 25.86
CA ASN A 504 -3.22 70.71 27.30
C ASN A 504 -4.34 69.72 27.67
N SER A 505 -5.09 69.20 26.68
CA SER A 505 -6.21 68.27 26.84
C SER A 505 -7.35 68.81 27.72
N LEU A 506 -7.46 70.11 27.98
CA LEU A 506 -8.54 70.68 28.82
C LEU A 506 -9.82 70.94 28.04
N ASN A 507 -9.71 71.08 26.72
CA ASN A 507 -10.82 71.36 25.83
C ASN A 507 -10.83 70.38 24.66
N LEU A 508 -12.03 69.89 24.35
CA LEU A 508 -12.34 69.01 23.22
C LEU A 508 -13.41 69.69 22.35
N PHE A 509 -13.12 69.86 21.07
CA PHE A 509 -14.09 70.29 20.07
C PHE A 509 -14.62 69.06 19.34
N SER A 510 -15.94 68.98 19.15
CA SER A 510 -16.58 67.92 18.39
C SER A 510 -17.49 68.47 17.29
N GLY A 511 -17.38 67.88 16.11
CA GLY A 511 -18.08 68.29 14.90
C GLY A 511 -19.16 67.29 14.52
N TYR A 512 -20.34 67.79 14.15
CA TYR A 512 -21.54 66.99 14.00
C TYR A 512 -22.22 67.12 12.64
N GLY A 513 -23.02 66.11 12.29
CA GLY A 513 -23.82 66.10 11.06
C GLY A 513 -24.94 67.11 11.00
N SER A 514 -25.41 67.63 12.14
CA SER A 514 -26.35 68.74 12.23
C SER A 514 -25.75 70.12 11.88
N GLY A 515 -24.44 70.19 11.64
CA GLY A 515 -23.74 71.46 11.40
C GLY A 515 -23.29 72.15 12.70
N LYS A 516 -23.48 71.50 13.84
CA LYS A 516 -23.07 72.04 15.15
C LYS A 516 -21.61 71.68 15.47
N VAL A 517 -20.94 72.58 16.17
CA VAL A 517 -19.67 72.33 16.86
C VAL A 517 -19.93 72.45 18.35
N ARG A 518 -19.52 71.45 19.13
CA ARG A 518 -19.62 71.46 20.60
C ARG A 518 -18.24 71.53 21.22
N LEU A 519 -18.09 72.40 22.21
CA LEU A 519 -16.88 72.57 22.99
C LEU A 519 -17.12 72.03 24.40
N TRP A 520 -16.38 70.99 24.73
CA TRP A 520 -16.35 70.35 26.04
C TRP A 520 -15.12 70.84 26.78
N SER A 521 -15.31 71.32 28.01
CA SER A 521 -14.23 71.83 28.86
C SER A 521 -14.15 71.03 30.16
N ARG A 522 -12.94 70.87 30.68
CA ARG A 522 -12.67 70.32 32.01
C ARG A 522 -11.72 71.21 32.80
N PRO A 523 -11.86 71.30 34.13
CA PRO A 523 -11.03 72.19 34.95
C PRO A 523 -9.57 71.74 35.07
N ALA A 524 -9.28 70.43 35.00
CA ALA A 524 -7.93 69.90 35.07
C ALA A 524 -7.78 68.65 34.17
N PRO A 525 -6.55 68.24 33.81
CA PRO A 525 -6.36 67.05 32.96
C PRO A 525 -6.90 65.75 33.58
N ASN A 526 -6.88 65.63 34.91
CA ASN A 526 -7.37 64.42 35.61
C ASN A 526 -8.86 64.50 36.01
N SER A 527 -9.57 65.59 35.68
CA SER A 527 -10.99 65.74 36.01
C SER A 527 -11.90 65.34 34.85
N ASP A 528 -13.16 65.08 35.15
CA ASP A 528 -14.18 64.86 34.13
C ASP A 528 -14.49 66.15 33.36
N PHE A 529 -15.00 65.97 32.14
CA PHE A 529 -15.57 67.06 31.36
C PHE A 529 -16.90 67.51 31.94
N LEU A 530 -17.15 68.81 31.84
CA LEU A 530 -18.43 69.38 32.23
C LEU A 530 -19.55 68.82 31.33
N PRO A 531 -20.74 68.54 31.90
CA PRO A 531 -21.82 67.87 31.17
C PRO A 531 -22.49 68.78 30.12
N GLU A 532 -22.37 70.10 30.27
CA GLU A 532 -22.97 71.07 29.36
C GLU A 532 -21.89 71.67 28.44
N PRO A 533 -21.92 71.36 27.14
CA PRO A 533 -20.98 71.96 26.20
C PRO A 533 -21.41 73.37 25.80
N GLN A 534 -20.45 74.17 25.34
CA GLN A 534 -20.76 75.35 24.54
C GLN A 534 -21.05 74.91 23.11
N VAL A 535 -22.09 75.45 22.47
CA VAL A 535 -22.57 74.99 21.16
C VAL A 535 -22.57 76.13 20.16
N ILE A 536 -21.91 75.91 19.02
CA ILE A 536 -21.99 76.77 17.85
C ILE A 536 -22.79 76.06 16.78
N ASP A 537 -23.88 76.69 16.33
CA ASP A 537 -24.64 76.21 15.19
C ASP A 537 -24.17 76.93 13.91
N VAL A 538 -23.22 76.31 13.22
CA VAL A 538 -22.59 76.88 12.02
C VAL A 538 -23.62 76.98 10.89
N GLN A 539 -24.51 75.99 10.78
CA GLN A 539 -25.57 75.95 9.78
C GLN A 539 -26.51 77.15 9.91
N SER A 540 -27.06 77.42 11.11
CA SER A 540 -27.99 78.55 11.28
C SER A 540 -27.29 79.89 11.20
N THR A 541 -26.06 80.00 11.74
CA THR A 541 -25.27 81.23 11.72
C THR A 541 -24.91 81.66 10.29
N LEU A 542 -24.54 80.71 9.43
CA LEU A 542 -24.18 80.99 8.03
C LEU A 542 -25.33 80.84 7.03
N LYS A 543 -26.53 80.48 7.51
CA LYS A 543 -27.69 80.16 6.67
C LYS A 543 -27.39 79.06 5.63
N LEU A 544 -26.55 78.11 5.99
CA LEU A 544 -26.14 76.98 5.14
C LEU A 544 -26.96 75.74 5.48
N SER A 545 -28.18 75.68 4.96
CA SER A 545 -29.08 74.55 5.21
C SER A 545 -28.47 73.23 4.75
N GLY A 546 -28.31 72.30 5.70
CA GLY A 546 -27.68 70.99 5.47
C GLY A 546 -26.15 71.00 5.57
N PHE A 547 -25.54 72.01 6.20
CA PHE A 547 -24.10 72.00 6.44
C PHE A 547 -23.72 70.93 7.46
N GLN A 548 -22.75 70.09 7.12
CA GLN A 548 -22.21 69.03 7.98
C GLN A 548 -20.79 69.40 8.38
N VAL A 549 -20.49 69.43 9.68
CA VAL A 549 -19.10 69.63 10.14
C VAL A 549 -18.37 68.30 10.05
N ARG A 550 -17.59 68.11 8.98
CA ARG A 550 -16.89 66.84 8.72
C ARG A 550 -15.44 66.80 9.17
N ALA A 551 -14.79 67.95 9.24
CA ALA A 551 -13.40 68.05 9.65
C ALA A 551 -13.20 69.23 10.61
N LEU A 552 -12.41 68.99 11.64
CA LEU A 552 -12.03 69.96 12.66
C LEU A 552 -10.53 69.87 12.90
N ASN A 553 -9.83 71.00 12.92
CA ASN A 553 -8.46 71.02 13.39
C ASN A 553 -8.09 72.35 14.03
N LEU A 554 -7.24 72.30 15.05
CA LEU A 554 -6.75 73.48 15.76
C LEU A 554 -5.42 73.92 15.17
N SER A 555 -5.21 75.23 15.09
CA SER A 555 -3.90 75.80 14.77
C SER A 555 -2.85 75.41 15.82
N PRO A 556 -1.55 75.42 15.48
CA PRO A 556 -0.48 75.06 16.41
C PRO A 556 -0.45 75.90 17.71
N ASP A 557 -0.90 77.15 17.66
CA ASP A 557 -1.03 78.05 18.82
C ASP A 557 -2.30 77.80 19.66
N ALA A 558 -3.16 76.85 19.26
CA ALA A 558 -4.45 76.50 19.85
C ALA A 558 -5.47 77.66 19.97
N LYS A 559 -5.33 78.72 19.17
CA LYS A 559 -6.20 79.92 19.20
C LYS A 559 -7.19 79.98 18.03
N THR A 560 -7.03 79.15 17.01
CA THR A 560 -7.88 79.17 15.83
C THR A 560 -8.36 77.75 15.53
N LEU A 561 -9.67 77.51 15.62
CA LEU A 561 -10.28 76.28 15.16
C LEU A 561 -10.70 76.46 13.70
N VAL A 562 -10.29 75.52 12.85
CA VAL A 562 -10.75 75.43 11.46
C VAL A 562 -11.83 74.37 11.38
N ILE A 563 -12.95 74.74 10.78
CA ILE A 563 -14.14 73.93 10.63
C ILE A 563 -14.40 73.77 9.14
N ALA A 564 -14.54 72.54 8.67
CA ALA A 564 -14.83 72.28 7.27
C ALA A 564 -15.87 71.16 7.08
N GLY A 565 -16.48 71.15 5.89
CA GLY A 565 -17.68 70.38 5.61
C GLY A 565 -18.03 70.35 4.13
N ASN A 566 -19.32 70.27 3.81
CA ASN A 566 -19.83 70.49 2.46
C ASN A 566 -19.81 71.97 2.04
N PHE A 567 -20.12 72.20 0.77
CA PHE A 567 -20.08 73.50 0.08
C PHE A 567 -18.67 74.10 -0.09
N LYS A 568 -17.62 73.26 -0.15
CA LYS A 568 -16.21 73.65 -0.41
C LYS A 568 -15.80 74.96 0.28
N ARG A 569 -15.97 75.01 1.59
CA ARG A 569 -15.62 76.17 2.43
C ARG A 569 -15.03 75.71 3.74
N PHE A 570 -14.14 76.51 4.29
CA PHE A 570 -13.71 76.35 5.67
C PHE A 570 -13.99 77.63 6.46
N ILE A 571 -14.31 77.45 7.73
CA ILE A 571 -14.64 78.49 8.68
C ILE A 571 -13.52 78.55 9.71
N LEU A 572 -13.03 79.75 9.96
CA LEU A 572 -12.10 80.05 11.04
C LEU A 572 -12.89 80.57 12.23
N TRP A 573 -12.74 79.91 13.36
CA TRP A 573 -13.21 80.39 14.64
C TRP A 573 -12.01 80.78 15.50
N GLN A 574 -11.88 82.07 15.79
CA GLN A 574 -10.93 82.56 16.78
C GLN A 574 -11.47 82.23 18.18
N TRP A 575 -10.87 81.24 18.83
CA TRP A 575 -11.26 80.80 20.15
C TRP A 575 -10.29 81.36 21.19
N ASN A 576 -10.84 81.90 22.28
CA ASN A 576 -10.07 82.35 23.42
C ASN A 576 -10.48 81.57 24.69
N PRO A 577 -9.58 80.76 25.28
CA PRO A 577 -9.90 79.95 26.45
C PRO A 577 -10.27 80.76 27.69
N THR A 578 -9.92 82.04 27.77
CA THR A 578 -10.23 82.90 28.93
C THR A 578 -11.54 83.67 28.78
N GLN A 579 -12.21 83.59 27.63
CA GLN A 579 -13.43 84.35 27.37
C GLN A 579 -14.64 83.57 27.87
N SER A 580 -15.32 84.10 28.90
CA SER A 580 -16.54 83.51 29.49
C SER A 580 -17.82 83.88 28.73
N ASP A 581 -17.71 84.74 27.72
CA ASP A 581 -18.87 85.31 27.05
C ASP A 581 -19.47 84.32 26.05
N LYS A 582 -20.80 84.13 26.10
CA LYS A 582 -21.55 83.24 25.19
C LYS A 582 -21.77 83.87 23.80
N GLN A 583 -21.31 85.08 23.57
CA GLN A 583 -21.27 85.67 22.24
C GLN A 583 -20.10 85.04 21.49
N PHE A 584 -20.31 84.67 20.23
CA PHE A 584 -19.32 84.01 19.38
C PHE A 584 -18.65 85.01 18.43
N PRO A 585 -17.82 85.97 18.89
CA PRO A 585 -17.16 86.89 17.99
C PRO A 585 -16.08 86.17 17.19
N GLY A 586 -15.97 86.50 15.90
CA GLY A 586 -14.79 86.15 15.10
C GLY A 586 -14.93 84.95 14.18
N LEU A 587 -16.15 84.51 13.86
CA LEU A 587 -16.34 83.58 12.73
C LEU A 587 -15.97 84.28 11.42
N SER A 588 -15.05 83.66 10.69
CA SER A 588 -14.61 84.13 9.38
C SER A 588 -14.66 82.98 8.39
N VAL A 589 -15.03 83.24 7.14
CA VAL A 589 -15.26 82.17 6.14
C VAL A 589 -14.35 82.37 4.94
N GLN A 590 -13.70 81.29 4.52
CA GLN A 590 -13.02 81.21 3.23
C GLN A 590 -13.84 80.36 2.27
N ASN A 591 -14.32 80.98 1.21
CA ASN A 591 -15.01 80.29 0.11
C ASN A 591 -13.97 79.81 -0.92
N LEU A 592 -14.06 78.55 -1.37
CA LEU A 592 -13.17 78.01 -2.42
C LEU A 592 -13.79 78.09 -3.82
N GLU A 593 -14.99 78.68 -3.98
CA GLU A 593 -15.69 78.82 -5.28
C GLU A 593 -14.83 79.52 -6.36
N LYS A 594 -13.95 80.44 -5.94
CA LYS A 594 -13.01 81.13 -6.85
C LYS A 594 -11.91 80.22 -7.41
N LEU A 595 -11.62 79.12 -6.73
CA LEU A 595 -10.62 78.12 -7.14
C LEU A 595 -11.28 76.97 -7.90
N ASP A 596 -12.54 76.67 -7.64
CA ASP A 596 -13.31 75.64 -8.32
C ASP A 596 -14.77 76.09 -8.47
N PRO A 597 -15.27 76.27 -9.70
CA PRO A 597 -16.65 76.71 -9.93
C PRO A 597 -17.69 75.65 -9.57
N LEU A 598 -17.30 74.38 -9.38
CA LEU A 598 -18.19 73.30 -8.97
C LEU A 598 -18.37 73.31 -7.45
N VAL A 599 -19.41 74.02 -7.01
CA VAL A 599 -19.81 74.10 -5.59
C VAL A 599 -21.27 73.70 -5.43
N GLY A 600 -21.48 72.60 -4.72
CA GLY A 600 -22.79 72.09 -4.34
C GLY A 600 -22.82 71.45 -2.95
N ARG A 601 -23.98 70.91 -2.59
CA ARG A 601 -24.19 70.22 -1.30
C ARG A 601 -23.33 68.96 -1.13
N GLU A 602 -22.91 68.37 -2.26
CA GLU A 602 -22.10 67.15 -2.32
C GLU A 602 -20.60 67.44 -2.50
N ASP A 603 -20.20 68.71 -2.46
CA ASP A 603 -18.81 69.13 -2.60
C ASP A 603 -18.19 69.39 -1.23
N TYR A 604 -17.31 68.50 -0.80
CA TYR A 604 -16.78 68.48 0.56
C TYR A 604 -15.31 68.90 0.61
N ILE A 605 -14.95 69.61 1.67
CA ILE A 605 -13.59 69.55 2.22
C ILE A 605 -13.60 68.39 3.23
N TRP A 606 -12.80 67.37 2.95
CA TRP A 606 -12.80 66.13 3.72
C TRP A 606 -11.81 66.11 4.88
N ALA A 607 -10.63 66.72 4.71
CA ALA A 607 -9.61 66.72 5.73
C ALA A 607 -8.91 68.07 5.88
N LEU A 608 -8.48 68.32 7.11
CA LEU A 608 -7.74 69.49 7.56
C LEU A 608 -6.50 69.02 8.32
N ALA A 609 -5.32 69.43 7.90
CA ALA A 609 -4.07 69.12 8.60
C ALA A 609 -3.22 70.39 8.75
N PHE A 610 -2.78 70.70 9.96
CA PHE A 610 -1.78 71.73 10.20
C PHE A 610 -0.39 71.13 10.24
N VAL A 611 0.62 71.91 9.82
CA VAL A 611 2.01 71.59 10.12
C VAL A 611 2.21 71.69 11.65
N PRO A 612 2.60 70.61 12.34
CA PRO A 612 2.77 70.61 13.79
C PRO A 612 3.88 71.56 14.22
N ASN A 613 3.74 72.18 15.41
CA ASN A 613 4.78 73.01 16.05
C ASN A 613 5.38 74.15 15.19
N SER A 614 4.72 74.53 14.10
CA SER A 614 5.15 75.64 13.25
C SER A 614 4.74 76.99 13.83
N ALA A 615 5.60 78.00 13.67
CA ALA A 615 5.28 79.39 13.98
C ALA A 615 4.24 79.98 13.00
N GLU A 616 4.26 79.51 11.76
CA GLU A 616 3.27 79.84 10.73
C GLU A 616 2.09 78.87 10.78
N LYS A 617 0.88 79.37 10.57
CA LYS A 617 -0.37 78.61 10.52
C LYS A 617 -0.56 78.01 9.12
N ILE A 618 0.32 77.08 8.76
CA ILE A 618 0.27 76.35 7.49
C ILE A 618 -0.78 75.24 7.57
N LEU A 619 -1.81 75.35 6.73
CA LEU A 619 -2.94 74.43 6.67
C LEU A 619 -2.96 73.73 5.31
N ALA A 620 -3.11 72.41 5.31
CA ALA A 620 -3.52 71.64 4.14
C ALA A 620 -5.01 71.30 4.21
N THR A 621 -5.70 71.47 3.08
CA THR A 621 -7.09 71.05 2.89
C THR A 621 -7.18 70.07 1.73
N SER A 622 -8.01 69.03 1.86
CA SER A 622 -8.35 68.15 0.74
C SER A 622 -9.84 68.17 0.42
N ASP A 623 -10.20 67.96 -0.85
CA ASP A 623 -11.58 68.06 -1.31
C ASP A 623 -12.12 66.83 -2.06
N SER A 624 -13.42 66.86 -2.37
CA SER A 624 -14.16 65.84 -3.14
C SER A 624 -13.71 65.73 -4.60
N ALA A 625 -13.07 66.76 -5.15
CA ALA A 625 -12.54 66.78 -6.51
C ALA A 625 -11.12 66.21 -6.60
N GLY A 626 -10.52 65.83 -5.46
CA GLY A 626 -9.21 65.19 -5.38
C GLY A 626 -8.04 66.16 -5.36
N PHE A 627 -8.28 67.44 -5.06
CA PHE A 627 -7.21 68.42 -4.89
C PHE A 627 -6.71 68.46 -3.45
N ILE A 628 -5.43 68.78 -3.32
CA ILE A 628 -4.81 69.24 -2.08
C ILE A 628 -4.44 70.70 -2.27
N THR A 629 -4.80 71.54 -1.30
CA THR A 629 -4.48 72.97 -1.31
C THR A 629 -3.78 73.34 -0.02
N ILE A 630 -2.67 74.08 -0.12
CA ILE A 630 -1.87 74.57 1.00
C ILE A 630 -2.15 76.06 1.20
N TRP A 631 -2.34 76.45 2.45
CA TRP A 631 -2.70 77.80 2.85
C TRP A 631 -1.76 78.29 3.94
N ASN A 632 -1.41 79.58 3.90
CA ASN A 632 -0.82 80.27 5.04
C ASN A 632 -1.89 81.16 5.68
N LEU A 633 -2.44 80.74 6.81
CA LEU A 633 -3.53 81.49 7.44
C LEU A 633 -3.08 82.83 8.05
N ASN A 634 -1.78 83.05 8.26
CA ASN A 634 -1.26 84.36 8.69
C ASN A 634 -1.38 85.42 7.58
N GLN A 635 -1.46 85.01 6.32
CA GLN A 635 -1.53 85.89 5.16
C GLN A 635 -2.96 86.20 4.70
N CYS A 636 -3.97 85.59 5.34
CA CYS A 636 -5.38 85.82 5.01
C CYS A 636 -5.81 87.26 5.32
N GLN A 637 -6.42 87.92 4.35
CA GLN A 637 -6.99 89.26 4.53
C GLN A 637 -8.51 89.19 4.65
N THR A 638 -9.08 90.00 5.54
CA THR A 638 -10.55 90.17 5.62
C THR A 638 -11.03 91.05 4.48
N VAL A 639 -12.00 90.57 3.71
CA VAL A 639 -12.68 91.38 2.70
C VAL A 639 -13.46 92.49 3.41
N LYS A 640 -13.34 93.74 2.95
CA LYS A 640 -14.14 94.84 3.48
C LYS A 640 -15.62 94.55 3.20
N ASN A 641 -16.39 94.29 4.25
CA ASN A 641 -17.79 93.95 4.11
C ASN A 641 -18.60 95.20 3.70
N PRO A 642 -19.36 95.19 2.58
CA PRO A 642 -20.23 96.31 2.21
C PRO A 642 -21.43 96.48 3.16
N ASN A 643 -21.76 95.48 4.00
CA ASN A 643 -22.88 95.54 4.93
C ASN A 643 -22.44 95.33 6.40
N PRO A 644 -22.42 96.37 7.26
CA PRO A 644 -22.00 96.27 8.66
C PRO A 644 -22.87 95.37 9.56
N LEU A 645 -24.05 94.97 9.08
CA LEU A 645 -25.01 94.11 9.80
C LEU A 645 -24.68 92.61 9.68
N GLU A 646 -23.81 92.21 8.76
CA GLU A 646 -23.34 90.83 8.69
C GLU A 646 -22.23 90.58 9.71
N GLN A 647 -22.51 89.70 10.68
CA GLN A 647 -21.60 89.38 11.78
C GLN A 647 -20.36 88.56 11.36
N ILE A 648 -20.30 88.10 10.10
CA ILE A 648 -19.30 87.15 9.61
C ILE A 648 -18.36 87.86 8.63
N LYS A 649 -17.05 87.63 8.79
CA LYS A 649 -16.02 88.20 7.93
C LYS A 649 -15.68 87.23 6.80
N GLU A 650 -15.87 87.62 5.54
CA GLU A 650 -15.32 86.87 4.43
C GLU A 650 -13.80 87.06 4.36
N LEU A 651 -13.08 85.97 4.13
CA LEU A 651 -11.63 85.96 3.97
C LEU A 651 -11.25 85.83 2.50
N ASN A 652 -10.12 86.43 2.16
CA ASN A 652 -9.42 86.23 0.91
C ASN A 652 -8.01 85.71 1.20
N CYS A 653 -7.93 84.42 1.53
CA CYS A 653 -6.68 83.68 1.64
C CYS A 653 -6.21 83.28 0.24
N SER A 654 -4.97 83.62 -0.12
CA SER A 654 -4.36 83.06 -1.34
C SER A 654 -3.72 81.70 -1.03
N PRO A 655 -3.92 80.67 -1.86
CA PRO A 655 -3.25 79.39 -1.66
C PRO A 655 -1.75 79.54 -1.95
N LEU A 656 -0.91 78.93 -1.13
CA LEU A 656 0.53 78.84 -1.36
C LEU A 656 0.86 77.91 -2.54
N ASP A 657 0.12 76.80 -2.62
CA ASP A 657 0.19 75.83 -3.70
C ASP A 657 -1.10 75.00 -3.78
N ARG A 658 -1.36 74.43 -4.96
CA ARG A 658 -2.50 73.55 -5.22
C ARG A 658 -2.17 72.56 -6.33
N TRP A 659 -2.46 71.29 -6.10
CA TRP A 659 -2.28 70.25 -7.11
C TRP A 659 -3.38 69.19 -7.06
N SER A 660 -3.57 68.49 -8.18
CA SER A 660 -4.47 67.33 -8.26
C SER A 660 -3.74 66.12 -7.72
N ALA A 661 -4.16 65.63 -6.56
CA ALA A 661 -3.61 64.44 -5.93
C ALA A 661 -4.31 63.16 -6.42
N SER A 662 -5.61 63.27 -6.69
CA SER A 662 -6.44 62.19 -7.22
C SER A 662 -7.53 62.74 -8.15
N LYS A 663 -8.19 61.81 -8.85
CA LYS A 663 -9.42 62.09 -9.63
C LYS A 663 -10.69 61.92 -8.79
N THR A 664 -10.55 61.47 -7.55
CA THR A 664 -11.64 61.23 -6.60
C THR A 664 -11.33 61.86 -5.25
N SER A 665 -12.29 61.85 -4.32
CA SER A 665 -12.16 62.48 -3.00
C SER A 665 -10.88 62.06 -2.27
N VAL A 666 -10.14 63.03 -1.75
CA VAL A 666 -9.03 62.78 -0.82
C VAL A 666 -9.56 62.96 0.60
N ARG A 667 -9.70 61.85 1.34
CA ARG A 667 -10.42 61.79 2.62
C ARG A 667 -9.60 62.22 3.83
N SER A 668 -8.30 62.00 3.81
CA SER A 668 -7.46 62.13 4.99
C SER A 668 -6.07 62.67 4.62
N LEU A 669 -5.54 63.53 5.49
CA LEU A 669 -4.26 64.21 5.35
C LEU A 669 -3.47 64.15 6.66
N ALA A 670 -2.15 64.02 6.58
CA ALA A 670 -1.26 64.12 7.74
C ALA A 670 0.11 64.70 7.34
N PHE A 671 0.61 65.65 8.13
CA PHE A 671 1.94 66.24 7.97
C PHE A 671 2.98 65.51 8.83
N SER A 672 4.23 65.47 8.37
CA SER A 672 5.36 65.18 9.23
C SER A 672 5.61 66.31 10.23
N ASP A 673 6.29 66.00 11.33
CA ASP A 673 6.55 66.97 12.40
C ASP A 673 7.40 68.17 11.93
N ASP A 674 8.20 67.99 10.87
CA ASP A 674 9.04 69.02 10.24
C ASP A 674 8.36 69.74 9.05
N GLY A 675 7.14 69.34 8.68
CA GLY A 675 6.40 69.90 7.53
C GLY A 675 6.94 69.52 6.15
N SER A 676 7.99 68.70 6.06
CA SER A 676 8.63 68.35 4.77
C SER A 676 7.88 67.26 3.99
N LEU A 677 6.98 66.52 4.65
CA LEU A 677 6.15 65.47 4.06
C LEU A 677 4.68 65.73 4.36
N LEU A 678 3.85 65.47 3.36
CA LEU A 678 2.40 65.34 3.52
C LEU A 678 1.98 63.97 3.00
N VAL A 679 1.13 63.28 3.75
CA VAL A 679 0.55 62.00 3.35
C VAL A 679 -0.93 62.20 3.10
N SER A 680 -1.48 61.52 2.09
CA SER A 680 -2.89 61.56 1.74
C SER A 680 -3.48 60.17 1.51
N GLY A 681 -4.73 59.96 1.91
CA GLY A 681 -5.53 58.78 1.58
C GLY A 681 -6.90 59.17 1.02
N GLY A 682 -7.42 58.42 0.03
CA GLY A 682 -8.67 58.78 -0.64
C GLY A 682 -9.50 57.65 -1.23
N ASP A 683 -10.52 58.03 -2.00
CA ASP A 683 -11.53 57.16 -2.63
C ASP A 683 -10.96 56.30 -3.76
N ASP A 684 -9.80 56.66 -4.30
CA ASP A 684 -9.04 55.86 -5.25
C ASP A 684 -8.29 54.68 -4.61
N GLY A 685 -8.37 54.53 -3.28
CA GLY A 685 -7.71 53.47 -2.52
C GLY A 685 -6.20 53.67 -2.36
N ARG A 686 -5.64 54.81 -2.78
CA ARG A 686 -4.20 55.08 -2.67
C ARG A 686 -3.86 55.73 -1.34
N VAL A 687 -2.72 55.33 -0.79
CA VAL A 687 -1.96 56.13 0.18
C VAL A 687 -0.77 56.72 -0.57
N MET A 688 -0.70 58.05 -0.58
CA MET A 688 0.32 58.81 -1.30
C MET A 688 1.12 59.69 -0.37
N VAL A 689 2.38 59.92 -0.75
CA VAL A 689 3.34 60.77 -0.04
C VAL A 689 3.76 61.89 -0.96
N TRP A 690 3.74 63.10 -0.44
CA TRP A 690 4.06 64.34 -1.14
C TRP A 690 5.24 64.99 -0.43
N TYR A 691 6.30 65.27 -1.19
CA TYR A 691 7.45 66.00 -0.67
C TYR A 691 7.19 67.50 -0.83
N LEU A 692 7.47 68.26 0.22
CA LEU A 692 7.29 69.70 0.23
C LEU A 692 8.64 70.42 0.35
N THR A 693 8.72 71.56 -0.30
CA THR A 693 9.81 72.54 -0.15
C THR A 693 9.72 73.25 1.19
N PRO A 694 10.78 73.94 1.67
CA PRO A 694 10.72 74.77 2.87
C PRO A 694 9.62 75.84 2.84
N GLU A 695 9.21 76.29 1.65
CA GLU A 695 8.10 77.21 1.42
C GLU A 695 6.73 76.50 1.39
N HIS A 696 6.66 75.22 1.77
CA HIS A 696 5.47 74.37 1.82
C HIS A 696 4.75 74.19 0.47
N LYS A 697 5.50 74.30 -0.63
CA LYS A 697 5.03 73.98 -1.99
C LYS A 697 5.43 72.58 -2.39
N LEU A 698 4.68 71.95 -3.28
CA LEU A 698 4.98 70.63 -3.82
C LEU A 698 6.37 70.63 -4.48
N ASP A 699 7.26 69.80 -3.98
CA ASP A 699 8.58 69.60 -4.54
C ASP A 699 8.49 68.73 -5.81
N LYS A 700 8.27 69.40 -6.94
CA LYS A 700 8.17 68.75 -8.25
C LYS A 700 9.48 68.09 -8.69
N THR A 701 10.62 68.43 -8.08
CA THR A 701 11.91 67.82 -8.41
C THR A 701 12.08 66.45 -7.77
N LYS A 702 11.53 66.25 -6.56
CA LYS A 702 11.53 64.95 -5.87
C LYS A 702 10.44 64.02 -6.38
N ALA A 703 9.20 64.51 -6.48
CA ALA A 703 8.06 63.73 -6.96
C ALA A 703 6.92 64.64 -7.44
N ALA A 704 6.93 65.02 -8.73
CA ALA A 704 5.91 65.89 -9.33
C ALA A 704 4.47 65.40 -9.19
N GLU A 705 4.25 64.07 -9.16
CA GLU A 705 2.93 63.45 -9.02
C GLU A 705 2.75 62.77 -7.65
N GLY A 706 3.66 63.00 -6.70
CA GLY A 706 3.72 62.28 -5.44
C GLY A 706 4.18 60.83 -5.60
N LYS A 707 4.35 60.13 -4.48
CA LYS A 707 4.77 58.73 -4.44
C LYS A 707 3.66 57.89 -3.81
N THR A 708 3.07 56.98 -4.60
CA THR A 708 2.15 55.97 -4.05
C THR A 708 2.94 54.94 -3.25
N ILE A 709 2.58 54.77 -1.97
CA ILE A 709 3.22 53.78 -1.08
C ILE A 709 2.35 52.56 -0.84
N TYR A 710 1.04 52.69 -1.07
CA TYR A 710 0.08 51.60 -0.94
C TYR A 710 -1.15 51.84 -1.81
N GLN A 711 -1.75 50.75 -2.28
CA GLN A 711 -3.00 50.72 -3.03
C GLN A 711 -3.88 49.61 -2.45
N SER A 712 -5.00 50.00 -1.85
CA SER A 712 -6.08 49.08 -1.48
C SER A 712 -7.02 48.85 -2.67
N SER A 713 -7.79 47.75 -2.62
CA SER A 713 -8.90 47.50 -3.53
C SER A 713 -10.14 48.35 -3.20
N LYS A 714 -10.14 49.02 -2.05
CA LYS A 714 -11.24 49.87 -1.54
C LYS A 714 -10.70 51.22 -1.06
N LYS A 715 -11.61 52.11 -0.67
CA LYS A 715 -11.30 53.49 -0.26
C LYS A 715 -10.44 53.52 1.01
N ILE A 716 -9.56 54.50 1.12
CA ILE A 716 -8.83 54.80 2.37
C ILE A 716 -9.58 55.90 3.11
N ASN A 717 -10.09 55.59 4.30
CA ASN A 717 -10.89 56.55 5.08
C ASN A 717 -10.04 57.41 6.00
N SER A 718 -8.99 56.81 6.57
CA SER A 718 -8.17 57.46 7.59
C SER A 718 -6.72 57.06 7.44
N ILE A 719 -5.86 58.05 7.59
CA ILE A 719 -4.42 57.87 7.75
C ILE A 719 -3.93 58.54 9.03
N ASP A 720 -2.81 58.06 9.54
CA ASP A 720 -2.02 58.76 10.55
C ASP A 720 -0.53 58.59 10.25
N LEU A 721 0.27 59.56 10.66
CA LEU A 721 1.69 59.66 10.34
C LEU A 721 2.48 59.93 11.62
N LYS A 722 3.61 59.24 11.76
CA LYS A 722 4.56 59.46 12.86
C LYS A 722 5.99 59.39 12.37
N THR A 723 6.84 60.34 12.79
CA THR A 723 8.22 60.46 12.25
C THR A 723 9.34 60.25 13.27
N ASN A 724 9.00 60.07 14.56
CA ASN A 724 9.98 60.00 15.66
C ASN A 724 10.92 58.78 15.66
N GLN A 725 10.57 57.68 14.98
CA GLN A 725 11.35 56.44 14.89
C GLN A 725 11.42 55.95 13.42
N GLY A 726 11.70 56.90 12.53
CA GLY A 726 11.48 56.75 11.09
C GLY A 726 10.04 57.08 10.71
N THR A 727 9.80 57.28 9.41
CA THR A 727 8.51 57.69 8.87
C THR A 727 7.58 56.49 8.79
N MET A 728 6.67 56.39 9.76
CA MET A 728 5.62 55.36 9.84
C MET A 728 4.27 55.95 9.48
N ILE A 729 3.55 55.26 8.61
CA ILE A 729 2.20 55.64 8.17
C ILE A 729 1.28 54.47 8.44
N VAL A 730 0.13 54.74 9.05
CA VAL A 730 -0.93 53.74 9.20
C VAL A 730 -2.16 54.18 8.42
N SER A 731 -2.83 53.23 7.78
CA SER A 731 -4.06 53.46 7.03
C SER A 731 -5.18 52.51 7.44
N GLY A 732 -6.40 53.02 7.51
CA GLY A 732 -7.64 52.24 7.65
C GLY A 732 -8.51 52.36 6.41
N SER A 733 -9.06 51.23 5.95
CA SER A 733 -9.77 51.14 4.67
C SER A 733 -11.14 50.45 4.79
N GLU A 734 -11.98 50.68 3.78
CA GLU A 734 -13.23 49.95 3.53
C GLU A 734 -13.01 48.47 3.16
N ASP A 735 -11.77 48.00 2.96
CA ASP A 735 -11.43 46.57 2.86
C ASP A 735 -11.34 45.87 4.24
N PHE A 736 -11.67 46.61 5.31
CA PHE A 736 -11.69 46.19 6.72
C PHE A 736 -10.31 46.02 7.35
N GLN A 737 -9.24 46.38 6.64
CA GLN A 737 -7.87 46.22 7.08
C GLN A 737 -7.29 47.49 7.67
N VAL A 738 -6.32 47.29 8.57
CA VAL A 738 -5.42 48.32 9.08
C VAL A 738 -4.02 47.93 8.62
N LYS A 739 -3.31 48.85 7.96
CA LYS A 739 -1.97 48.57 7.43
C LYS A 739 -0.95 49.60 7.86
N LEU A 740 0.24 49.11 8.20
CA LEU A 740 1.42 49.91 8.50
C LEU A 740 2.34 49.96 7.28
N HIS A 741 2.87 51.15 7.01
CA HIS A 741 3.84 51.42 5.96
C HIS A 741 5.02 52.18 6.56
N ARG A 742 6.24 51.79 6.23
CA ARG A 742 7.45 52.50 6.62
C ARG A 742 8.10 53.09 5.37
N ILE A 743 8.51 54.35 5.44
CA ILE A 743 9.30 55.01 4.40
C ILE A 743 10.73 55.11 4.91
N LYS A 744 11.66 54.60 4.10
CA LYS A 744 13.11 54.68 4.34
C LYS A 744 13.66 56.00 3.86
#